data_AF-A0A1X7VDU2-F1
#
_entry.id   AF-A0A1X7VDU2-F1
#
_cell.length_a   1.000
_cell.length_b   1.000
_cell.length_c   1.000
_cell.angle_alpha   90.00
_cell.angle_beta   90.00
_cell.angle_gamma   90.00
#
_symmetry.space_group_name_H-M   'P 1'
#
loop_
_entity.id
_entity.type
_entity.pdbx_description
1 polymer ?
#
loop_
_entity_poly.entity_id
_entity_poly.type
_entity_poly.pdbx_seq_one_letter_code
_entity_poly.pdbx_strand_id
1 'polypeptide(L)'
;MSKKTRYMRLETDPESSQSSDDDAPPTHIPLHSSQYVKESKWNHIENLDEFFDWVYQYLINHGLFAIVLNDILELGQFAFLCIFSAFLITCINFKNLFADDVYTNETGVKDVAFGDVIEIDRLEHINPLLVLILFFAFIFWFHRLCKTIWRFFKFLGIRRFYIEALDIPPSDLRNYNWRDVLERLKSAQNTHKMNIRKQELTEIDVYHRILRFKNYMVAMINKDVLSYKIWIPFYGEKVFFTMGLKYNYELLLFWGPGAPFKNNYHLHEEYKTAAKKYELIQKLRFRITVLALVNLVFSPFIFLYQILYSFFTYAELLKRQPGVFGRRRWSLFGKIFLRHFNELDHELIVRLNRAYLPAGKYMDLFVLPVATILARNVAFVAGSLLAVLFTLTVIQEDLLTAHNILTAITGLGVIVTLCRIFIPNEHQTRDPKELMTEILEEIHYMPDLWKEKPHTVQVSSQFSQVFQLTIAYLIDELLSPLVTPFILYFSLRNKSQDIIDFLRNFTIDVSGVGDVCSFAEMNLRKHGHSEWQQNSQLARSTDYERSELGKTEISLLNFTQKNPNWEAGEDADTFLTQLKESVEELHSSQQQQQQQSLTLSREDSPPPLSLSSHQFGVSRLQGSMDTSIWASFTSANDEASSLTPLKLHQVHDVMKTSHGQGSSSSAAPPPPPIGSIVPSYHPPPPQPQEVALTVYDHCLPSDSSLSSADIRLESTIGHTPSSTAGGLTEPFLPRDSEPPPQT
;
A
#
# COMPACT_ATOMS: atom_id res chain seq x y z
N MET A 1 29.15 -4.55 36.09
CA MET A 1 28.77 -3.42 36.98
C MET A 1 27.76 -2.56 36.22
N SER A 2 26.48 -2.74 36.54
CA SER A 2 25.32 -2.15 35.86
C SER A 2 25.23 -0.64 36.12
N LYS A 3 25.11 0.16 35.07
CA LYS A 3 24.73 1.58 35.17
C LYS A 3 23.28 1.73 34.72
N LYS A 4 22.39 1.80 35.71
CA LYS A 4 20.99 2.23 35.59
C LYS A 4 20.92 3.66 35.04
N THR A 5 20.25 3.83 33.91
CA THR A 5 19.77 5.14 33.45
C THR A 5 18.50 5.46 34.22
N ARG A 6 18.57 6.40 35.16
CA ARG A 6 17.44 6.79 36.02
C ARG A 6 16.64 7.90 35.31
N TYR A 7 15.38 7.62 35.00
CA TYR A 7 14.42 8.61 34.50
C TYR A 7 14.12 9.64 35.60
N MET A 8 14.27 10.92 35.28
CA MET A 8 13.93 12.02 36.19
C MET A 8 12.65 12.70 35.69
N ARG A 9 11.61 12.65 36.52
CA ARG A 9 10.39 13.46 36.41
C ARG A 9 10.71 14.81 37.06
N LEU A 10 10.56 15.91 36.33
CA LEU A 10 10.72 17.26 36.88
C LEU A 10 9.47 17.64 37.67
N GLU A 11 9.55 17.57 38.99
CA GLU A 11 8.72 18.36 39.89
C GLU A 11 9.41 19.72 40.09
N THR A 12 8.64 20.80 40.01
CA THR A 12 9.13 22.18 40.09
C THR A 12 8.70 22.77 41.42
N ASP A 13 9.66 23.22 42.22
CA ASP A 13 9.47 24.21 43.28
C ASP A 13 10.50 25.33 43.11
N PRO A 14 10.12 26.62 43.26
CA PRO A 14 11.02 27.75 43.09
C PRO A 14 11.48 28.29 44.45
N GLU A 15 12.78 28.52 44.65
CA GLU A 15 13.26 29.63 45.51
C GLU A 15 14.79 29.81 45.51
N SER A 16 15.19 31.10 45.56
CA SER A 16 16.41 31.67 46.16
C SER A 16 17.72 31.84 45.34
N SER A 17 17.93 33.10 44.93
CA SER A 17 19.09 34.01 45.18
C SER A 17 20.56 33.65 44.82
N GLN A 18 21.10 34.50 43.90
CA GLN A 18 22.40 35.23 43.92
C GLN A 18 23.57 34.74 44.81
N SER A 19 24.77 34.58 44.23
CA SER A 19 26.01 35.35 44.57
C SER A 19 27.32 34.81 43.95
N SER A 20 28.09 35.74 43.36
CA SER A 20 29.57 35.96 43.41
C SER A 20 30.61 34.96 42.86
N ASP A 21 31.53 35.56 42.09
CA ASP A 21 32.86 35.12 41.62
C ASP A 21 33.83 34.70 42.74
N ASP A 22 34.79 33.80 42.44
CA ASP A 22 36.25 34.02 42.61
C ASP A 22 37.12 32.75 42.33
N ASP A 23 38.09 32.93 41.42
CA ASP A 23 39.49 32.44 41.31
C ASP A 23 39.97 31.01 41.68
N ALA A 24 40.54 30.29 40.68
CA ALA A 24 41.78 29.46 40.78
C ALA A 24 42.30 29.00 39.37
N PRO A 25 43.58 28.60 39.17
CA PRO A 25 44.45 28.98 38.03
C PRO A 25 44.53 27.99 36.85
N PRO A 26 45.14 28.37 35.69
CA PRO A 26 45.12 27.57 34.47
C PRO A 26 46.11 26.41 34.56
N THR A 27 45.59 25.19 34.54
CA THR A 27 46.42 23.97 34.44
C THR A 27 46.65 23.66 32.96
N HIS A 28 47.91 23.72 32.54
CA HIS A 28 48.39 23.39 31.20
C HIS A 28 47.95 21.99 30.77
N ILE A 29 47.06 21.91 29.79
CA ILE A 29 46.79 20.67 29.04
C ILE A 29 47.84 20.61 27.91
N PRO A 30 48.63 19.53 27.79
CA PRO A 30 49.58 19.39 26.70
C PRO A 30 48.83 19.27 25.38
N LEU A 31 49.18 20.09 24.39
CA LEU A 31 48.81 19.89 22.99
C LEU A 31 49.34 18.54 22.53
N HIS A 32 48.54 17.49 22.66
CA HIS A 32 48.78 16.23 21.98
C HIS A 32 48.07 16.27 20.63
N SER A 33 48.88 16.47 19.58
CA SER A 33 48.61 16.09 18.19
C SER A 33 47.20 16.35 17.69
N SER A 34 46.99 17.51 17.07
CA SER A 34 45.99 17.70 16.04
C SER A 34 46.32 16.74 14.87
N GLN A 35 45.89 15.48 14.98
CA GLN A 35 45.51 14.76 13.78
C GLN A 35 44.43 15.62 13.14
N TYR A 36 44.74 16.18 11.98
CA TYR A 36 43.77 16.73 11.05
C TYR A 36 42.82 15.59 10.67
N VAL A 37 41.87 15.26 11.54
CA VAL A 37 40.62 14.65 11.11
C VAL A 37 40.03 15.72 10.22
N LYS A 38 40.15 15.54 8.90
CA LYS A 38 39.31 16.27 7.94
C LYS A 38 37.92 16.24 8.55
N GLU A 39 37.41 17.39 9.00
CA GLU A 39 36.04 17.46 9.47
C GLU A 39 35.21 16.87 8.35
N SER A 40 34.65 15.68 8.60
CA SER A 40 33.95 14.99 7.56
C SER A 40 32.78 15.90 7.22
N LYS A 41 32.48 16.09 5.93
CA LYS A 41 31.40 16.99 5.49
C LYS A 41 30.04 16.65 6.11
N TRP A 42 29.94 15.43 6.66
CA TRP A 42 28.79 14.83 7.28
C TRP A 42 28.80 14.93 8.82
N ASN A 43 29.79 15.61 9.40
CA ASN A 43 29.83 15.96 10.82
C ASN A 43 28.66 16.90 11.12
N HIS A 44 27.81 16.51 12.08
CA HIS A 44 26.67 17.29 12.54
C HIS A 44 25.65 17.70 11.46
N ILE A 45 24.68 16.83 11.21
CA ILE A 45 23.54 17.17 10.36
C ILE A 45 22.45 17.83 11.20
N GLU A 46 22.02 19.04 10.81
CA GLU A 46 21.01 19.82 11.56
C GLU A 46 19.63 19.15 11.60
N ASN A 47 19.19 18.58 10.47
CA ASN A 47 17.90 17.90 10.36
C ASN A 47 18.09 16.43 9.94
N LEU A 48 18.34 15.59 10.94
CA LEU A 48 18.53 14.15 10.74
C LEU A 48 17.27 13.41 10.25
N ASP A 49 16.09 13.92 10.56
CA ASP A 49 14.82 13.29 10.19
C ASP A 49 14.61 13.35 8.68
N GLU A 50 14.74 14.55 8.13
CA GLU A 50 14.69 14.77 6.69
C GLU A 50 15.85 14.02 5.99
N PHE A 51 17.06 14.05 6.56
CA PHE A 51 18.20 13.36 5.99
C PHE A 51 17.98 11.85 5.87
N PHE A 52 17.53 11.17 6.93
CA PHE A 52 17.30 9.72 6.86
C PHE A 52 16.11 9.35 5.98
N ASP A 53 15.07 10.17 5.91
CA ASP A 53 13.99 9.97 4.94
C ASP A 53 14.53 10.06 3.50
N TRP A 54 15.41 11.02 3.20
CA TRP A 54 16.05 11.09 1.88
C TRP A 54 17.00 9.92 1.60
N VAL A 55 17.76 9.44 2.59
CA VAL A 55 18.60 8.24 2.46
C VAL A 55 17.73 7.03 2.12
N TYR A 56 16.64 6.82 2.88
CA TYR A 56 15.68 5.75 2.63
C TYR A 56 15.05 5.85 1.23
N GLN A 57 14.56 7.02 0.84
CA GLN A 57 13.95 7.24 -0.48
C GLN A 57 14.96 7.04 -1.63
N TYR A 58 16.24 7.33 -1.41
CA TYR A 58 17.27 7.13 -2.42
C TYR A 58 17.45 5.64 -2.76
N LEU A 59 17.45 4.77 -1.75
CA LEU A 59 17.54 3.32 -1.94
C LEU A 59 16.28 2.76 -2.61
N ILE A 60 15.10 3.08 -2.05
CA ILE A 60 13.83 2.52 -2.52
C ILE A 60 13.51 2.91 -3.96
N ASN A 61 13.83 4.14 -4.36
CA ASN A 61 13.62 4.61 -5.73
C ASN A 61 14.78 4.26 -6.68
N HIS A 62 15.67 3.35 -6.29
CA HIS A 62 16.77 2.84 -7.11
C HIS A 62 17.76 3.91 -7.63
N GLY A 63 17.99 4.95 -6.82
CA GLY A 63 19.06 5.94 -7.04
C GLY A 63 18.65 7.18 -7.82
N LEU A 64 19.63 8.08 -8.03
CA LEU A 64 19.38 9.44 -8.54
C LEU A 64 18.70 9.49 -9.90
N PHE A 65 19.14 8.66 -10.85
CA PHE A 65 18.65 8.73 -12.24
C PHE A 65 17.16 8.42 -12.33
N ALA A 66 16.72 7.34 -11.68
CA ALA A 66 15.31 6.94 -11.66
C ALA A 66 14.43 8.00 -10.99
N ILE A 67 14.88 8.57 -9.88
CA ILE A 67 14.17 9.65 -9.16
C ILE A 67 14.00 10.88 -10.07
N VAL A 68 15.08 11.35 -10.70
CA VAL A 68 15.07 12.54 -11.55
C VAL A 68 14.23 12.32 -12.80
N LEU A 69 14.35 11.14 -13.43
CA LEU A 69 13.55 10.79 -14.59
C LEU A 69 12.06 10.79 -14.25
N ASN A 70 11.67 10.18 -13.13
CA ASN A 70 10.29 10.19 -12.67
C ASN A 70 9.78 11.62 -12.46
N ASP A 71 10.55 12.48 -11.79
CA ASP A 71 10.14 13.87 -11.54
C ASP A 71 9.96 14.70 -12.80
N ILE A 72 10.88 14.57 -13.76
CA ILE A 72 10.83 15.28 -15.04
C ILE A 72 9.60 14.82 -15.83
N LEU A 73 9.35 13.51 -15.88
CA LEU A 73 8.21 12.96 -16.60
C LEU A 73 6.89 13.36 -15.94
N GLU A 74 6.77 13.34 -14.61
CA GLU A 74 5.56 13.77 -13.93
C GLU A 74 5.29 15.29 -14.11
N LEU A 75 6.35 16.10 -14.19
CA LEU A 75 6.23 17.53 -14.49
C LEU A 75 5.78 17.76 -15.95
N GLY A 76 6.33 16.98 -16.88
CA GLY A 76 5.94 16.96 -18.29
C GLY A 76 4.49 16.50 -18.49
N GLN A 77 4.05 15.47 -17.76
CA GLN A 77 2.66 14.99 -17.79
C GLN A 77 1.67 16.06 -17.39
N PHE A 78 1.96 16.85 -16.34
CA PHE A 78 1.09 17.95 -15.93
C PHE A 78 1.02 19.06 -17.00
N ALA A 79 2.16 19.44 -17.58
CA ALA A 79 2.21 20.45 -18.64
C ALA A 79 1.45 19.98 -19.88
N PHE A 80 1.69 18.73 -20.32
CA PHE A 80 0.98 18.11 -21.43
C PHE A 80 -0.53 18.12 -21.19
N LEU A 81 -0.99 17.70 -20.01
CA LEU A 81 -2.40 17.70 -19.65
C LEU A 81 -3.05 19.08 -19.83
N CYS A 82 -2.40 20.14 -19.33
CA CYS A 82 -2.94 21.51 -19.40
C CYS A 82 -2.93 22.05 -20.84
N ILE A 83 -1.81 21.90 -21.55
CA ILE A 83 -1.64 22.40 -22.93
C ILE A 83 -2.57 21.66 -23.89
N PHE A 84 -2.63 20.34 -23.79
CA PHE A 84 -3.49 19.52 -24.64
C PHE A 84 -4.97 19.80 -24.38
N SER A 85 -5.38 19.93 -23.11
CA SER A 85 -6.77 20.29 -22.79
C SER A 85 -7.15 21.67 -23.32
N ALA A 86 -6.27 22.66 -23.20
CA ALA A 86 -6.49 23.97 -23.78
C ALA A 86 -6.61 23.90 -25.31
N PHE A 87 -5.70 23.18 -25.97
CA PHE A 87 -5.72 22.94 -27.41
C PHE A 87 -7.04 22.32 -27.88
N LEU A 88 -7.55 21.30 -27.19
CA LEU A 88 -8.85 20.68 -27.52
C LEU A 88 -10.01 21.67 -27.41
N ILE A 89 -9.97 22.60 -26.45
CA ILE A 89 -11.05 23.57 -26.22
C ILE A 89 -11.00 24.72 -27.24
N THR A 90 -9.81 25.20 -27.61
CA THR A 90 -9.67 26.42 -28.42
C THR A 90 -9.43 26.16 -29.89
N CYS A 91 -8.60 25.17 -30.23
CA CYS A 91 -8.06 25.01 -31.58
C CYS A 91 -8.85 24.01 -32.44
N ILE A 92 -9.71 23.19 -31.84
CA ILE A 92 -10.50 22.19 -32.57
C ILE A 92 -11.89 22.72 -32.86
N ASN A 93 -12.24 22.79 -34.14
CA ASN A 93 -13.61 23.06 -34.54
C ASN A 93 -14.44 21.78 -34.57
N PHE A 94 -15.06 21.45 -33.43
CA PHE A 94 -15.95 20.28 -33.32
C PHE A 94 -17.16 20.34 -34.27
N LYS A 95 -17.59 21.51 -34.72
CA LYS A 95 -18.69 21.62 -35.69
C LYS A 95 -18.28 21.06 -37.05
N ASN A 96 -17.07 21.37 -37.52
CA ASN A 96 -16.54 20.84 -38.77
C ASN A 96 -16.13 19.37 -38.63
N LEU A 97 -15.72 18.94 -37.43
CA LEU A 97 -15.34 17.55 -37.15
C LEU A 97 -16.55 16.59 -37.14
N PHE A 98 -17.70 17.04 -36.64
CA PHE A 98 -18.93 16.26 -36.56
C PHE A 98 -19.97 16.64 -37.61
N ALA A 99 -19.63 17.51 -38.56
CA ALA A 99 -20.51 17.81 -39.67
C ALA A 99 -20.59 16.57 -40.58
N ASP A 100 -21.77 15.96 -40.64
CA ASP A 100 -22.12 14.91 -41.62
C ASP A 100 -22.21 15.47 -43.07
N ASP A 101 -22.05 16.78 -43.23
CA ASP A 101 -22.19 17.44 -44.52
C ASP A 101 -20.96 17.20 -45.37
N VAL A 102 -21.08 16.22 -46.27
CA VAL A 102 -20.43 16.23 -47.57
C VAL A 102 -20.66 17.62 -48.17
N TYR A 103 -19.65 18.49 -48.13
CA TYR A 103 -19.67 19.71 -48.93
C TYR A 103 -19.71 19.31 -50.40
N THR A 104 -20.89 19.21 -50.98
CA THR A 104 -21.08 19.18 -52.44
C THR A 104 -20.87 20.59 -52.97
N ASN A 105 -19.61 21.01 -53.07
CA ASN A 105 -19.27 22.05 -54.03
C ASN A 105 -19.03 21.37 -55.39
N GLU A 106 -19.40 22.04 -56.48
CA GLU A 106 -19.50 21.53 -57.86
C GLU A 106 -18.20 20.97 -58.48
N THR A 107 -17.13 20.78 -57.71
CA THR A 107 -15.82 20.27 -58.19
C THR A 107 -15.16 19.27 -57.24
N GLY A 108 -15.92 18.29 -56.74
CA GLY A 108 -15.39 17.07 -56.13
C GLY A 108 -15.41 17.03 -54.60
N VAL A 109 -15.68 15.83 -54.07
CA VAL A 109 -15.68 15.49 -52.65
C VAL A 109 -14.28 15.78 -52.09
N LYS A 110 -14.15 16.83 -51.27
CA LYS A 110 -12.97 16.99 -50.42
C LYS A 110 -13.24 16.23 -49.13
N ASP A 111 -12.56 15.09 -48.97
CA ASP A 111 -12.43 14.47 -47.66
C ASP A 111 -11.84 15.52 -46.71
N VAL A 112 -12.54 15.80 -45.60
CA VAL A 112 -12.08 16.76 -44.60
C VAL A 112 -10.75 16.27 -44.05
N ALA A 113 -9.65 16.91 -44.43
CA ALA A 113 -8.35 16.56 -43.92
C ALA A 113 -8.28 17.01 -42.44
N PHE A 114 -7.57 16.25 -41.60
CA PHE A 114 -7.43 16.59 -40.18
C PHE A 114 -6.84 17.99 -39.95
N GLY A 115 -6.07 18.50 -40.92
CA GLY A 115 -5.54 19.87 -40.92
C GLY A 115 -6.62 20.97 -41.04
N ASP A 116 -7.74 20.69 -41.73
CA ASP A 116 -8.83 21.66 -41.94
C ASP A 116 -9.70 21.83 -40.68
N VAL A 117 -9.56 20.93 -39.70
CA VAL A 117 -10.27 20.96 -38.41
C VAL A 117 -9.51 21.78 -37.36
N ILE A 118 -8.21 21.99 -37.56
CA ILE A 118 -7.33 22.70 -36.63
C ILE A 118 -7.26 24.16 -37.03
N GLU A 119 -7.96 25.01 -36.28
CA GLU A 119 -7.98 26.46 -36.50
C GLU A 119 -7.08 27.15 -35.47
N ILE A 120 -5.81 27.33 -35.82
CA ILE A 120 -4.80 27.97 -34.95
C ILE A 120 -5.14 29.44 -34.70
N ASP A 121 -5.80 30.11 -35.65
CA ASP A 121 -6.16 31.54 -35.58
C ASP A 121 -7.11 31.87 -34.42
N ARG A 122 -7.82 30.88 -33.86
CA ARG A 122 -8.67 31.06 -32.68
C ARG A 122 -7.89 31.29 -31.38
N LEU A 123 -6.57 31.09 -31.38
CA LEU A 123 -5.70 31.43 -30.25
C LEU A 123 -5.73 32.94 -29.92
N GLU A 124 -6.09 33.80 -30.89
CA GLU A 124 -6.24 35.24 -30.64
C GLU A 124 -7.50 35.60 -29.85
N HIS A 125 -8.52 34.71 -29.86
CA HIS A 125 -9.83 34.93 -29.25
C HIS A 125 -10.07 34.01 -28.04
N ILE A 126 -9.02 33.66 -27.30
CA ILE A 126 -9.13 32.77 -26.13
C ILE A 126 -10.02 33.42 -25.06
N ASN A 127 -10.93 32.63 -24.49
CA ASN A 127 -11.78 33.06 -23.38
C ASN A 127 -10.92 33.52 -22.18
N PRO A 128 -11.13 34.72 -21.63
CA PRO A 128 -10.36 35.23 -20.48
C PRO A 128 -10.40 34.30 -19.26
N LEU A 129 -11.47 33.52 -19.07
CA LEU A 129 -11.54 32.50 -18.01
C LEU A 129 -10.51 31.38 -18.22
N LEU A 130 -10.31 30.93 -19.47
CA LEU A 130 -9.32 29.91 -19.78
C LEU A 130 -7.90 30.44 -19.58
N VAL A 131 -7.65 31.70 -19.95
CA VAL A 131 -6.37 32.38 -19.67
C VAL A 131 -6.10 32.42 -18.16
N LEU A 132 -7.10 32.77 -17.34
CA LEU A 132 -6.98 32.78 -15.88
C LEU A 132 -6.66 31.38 -15.31
N ILE A 133 -7.34 30.33 -15.80
CA ILE A 133 -7.09 28.95 -15.37
C ILE A 133 -5.66 28.52 -15.73
N LEU A 134 -5.23 28.81 -16.96
CA LEU A 134 -3.86 28.50 -17.42
C LEU A 134 -2.81 29.27 -16.63
N PHE A 135 -3.09 30.51 -16.23
CA PHE A 135 -2.20 31.30 -15.39
C PHE A 135 -1.99 30.65 -14.01
N PHE A 136 -3.07 30.23 -13.33
CA PHE A 136 -2.94 29.50 -12.06
C PHE A 136 -2.26 28.14 -12.22
N ALA A 137 -2.55 27.42 -13.31
CA ALA A 137 -1.88 26.16 -13.64
C ALA A 137 -0.37 26.37 -13.86
N PHE A 138 0.02 27.47 -14.52
CA PHE A 138 1.42 27.84 -14.72
C PHE A 138 2.13 28.17 -13.41
N ILE A 139 1.51 28.95 -12.51
CA ILE A 139 2.06 29.24 -11.18
C ILE A 139 2.31 27.93 -10.41
N PHE A 140 1.33 27.02 -10.42
CA PHE A 140 1.45 25.73 -9.75
C PHE A 140 2.56 24.87 -10.38
N TRP A 141 2.63 24.81 -11.71
CA TRP A 141 3.68 24.10 -12.44
C TRP A 141 5.07 24.67 -12.13
N PHE A 142 5.22 25.99 -12.12
CA PHE A 142 6.48 26.65 -11.80
C PHE A 142 6.92 26.39 -10.35
N HIS A 143 6.00 26.46 -9.39
CA HIS A 143 6.27 26.06 -8.01
C HIS A 143 6.74 24.60 -7.92
N ARG A 144 6.09 23.68 -8.65
CA ARG A 144 6.51 22.27 -8.73
C ARG A 144 7.90 22.12 -9.35
N LEU A 145 8.20 22.86 -10.41
CA LEU A 145 9.52 22.89 -11.04
C LEU A 145 10.60 23.32 -10.04
N CYS A 146 10.39 24.44 -9.32
CA CYS A 146 11.34 24.90 -8.29
C CYS A 146 11.56 23.83 -7.21
N LYS A 147 10.49 23.16 -6.76
CA LYS A 147 10.58 22.06 -5.79
C LYS A 147 11.37 20.87 -6.33
N THR A 148 11.15 20.48 -7.59
CA THR A 148 11.90 19.40 -8.26
C THR A 148 13.38 19.74 -8.37
N ILE A 149 13.73 20.98 -8.74
CA ILE A 149 15.12 21.44 -8.81
C ILE A 149 15.78 21.38 -7.42
N TRP A 150 15.10 21.85 -6.39
CA TRP A 150 15.60 21.77 -5.01
C TRP A 150 15.83 20.32 -4.57
N ARG A 151 14.86 19.44 -4.86
CA ARG A 151 14.94 18.00 -4.58
C ARG A 151 16.11 17.33 -5.29
N PHE A 152 16.38 17.71 -6.54
CA PHE A 152 17.55 17.23 -7.28
C PHE A 152 18.87 17.55 -6.57
N PHE A 153 19.05 18.80 -6.13
CA PHE A 153 20.26 19.19 -5.40
C PHE A 153 20.40 18.44 -4.05
N LYS A 154 19.29 18.18 -3.36
CA LYS A 154 19.29 17.36 -2.14
C LYS A 154 19.73 15.92 -2.42
N PHE A 155 19.14 15.25 -3.42
CA PHE A 155 19.53 13.89 -3.77
C PHE A 155 20.94 13.78 -4.36
N LEU A 156 21.47 14.84 -4.99
CA LEU A 156 22.89 14.90 -5.34
C LEU A 156 23.79 14.86 -4.09
N GLY A 157 23.39 15.55 -3.02
CA GLY A 157 24.05 15.46 -1.71
C GLY A 157 24.00 14.04 -1.16
N ILE A 158 22.83 13.41 -1.16
CA ILE A 158 22.66 12.02 -0.68
C ILE A 158 23.45 11.02 -1.52
N ARG A 159 23.50 11.18 -2.85
CA ARG A 159 24.35 10.34 -3.70
C ARG A 159 25.82 10.40 -3.27
N ARG A 160 26.33 11.59 -2.95
CA ARG A 160 27.70 11.73 -2.44
C ARG A 160 27.86 11.04 -1.10
N PHE A 161 26.88 11.14 -0.20
CA PHE A 161 26.88 10.41 1.07
C PHE A 161 26.95 8.88 0.88
N TYR A 162 26.19 8.32 -0.06
CA TYR A 162 26.26 6.88 -0.38
C TYR A 162 27.64 6.45 -0.87
N ILE A 163 28.29 7.26 -1.72
CA ILE A 163 29.61 6.95 -2.28
C ILE A 163 30.72 7.15 -1.24
N GLU A 164 30.70 8.27 -0.54
CA GLU A 164 31.82 8.70 0.33
C GLU A 164 31.74 8.13 1.75
N ALA A 165 30.53 8.00 2.32
CA ALA A 165 30.35 7.63 3.72
C ALA A 165 29.85 6.19 3.92
N LEU A 166 28.98 5.70 3.03
CA LEU A 166 28.48 4.31 3.09
C LEU A 166 29.31 3.34 2.24
N ASP A 167 30.20 3.84 1.39
CA ASP A 167 31.00 3.04 0.46
C ASP A 167 30.15 2.13 -0.43
N ILE A 168 29.08 2.69 -1.00
CA ILE A 168 28.17 2.02 -1.93
C ILE A 168 28.20 2.74 -3.28
N PRO A 169 28.78 2.15 -4.33
CA PRO A 169 28.76 2.74 -5.65
C PRO A 169 27.35 2.68 -6.26
N PRO A 170 26.99 3.61 -7.19
CA PRO A 170 25.66 3.64 -7.78
C PRO A 170 25.28 2.40 -8.60
N SER A 171 26.26 1.65 -9.12
CA SER A 171 26.04 0.40 -9.86
C SER A 171 25.47 -0.71 -8.97
N ASP A 172 25.91 -0.75 -7.72
CA ASP A 172 25.66 -1.87 -6.83
C ASP A 172 24.43 -1.63 -5.96
N LEU A 173 23.85 -0.42 -5.98
CA LEU A 173 22.69 -0.01 -5.18
C LEU A 173 21.51 -0.98 -5.27
N ARG A 174 21.35 -1.66 -6.42
CA ARG A 174 20.28 -2.64 -6.64
C ARG A 174 20.45 -3.95 -5.86
N ASN A 175 21.69 -4.26 -5.45
CA ASN A 175 22.02 -5.49 -4.76
C ASN A 175 21.86 -5.36 -3.22
N TYR A 176 21.70 -4.13 -2.72
CA TYR A 176 21.59 -3.86 -1.29
C TYR A 176 20.13 -3.77 -0.85
N ASN A 177 19.84 -4.41 0.28
CA ASN A 177 18.58 -4.23 0.99
C ASN A 177 18.67 -3.10 2.02
N TRP A 178 17.51 -2.68 2.54
CA TRP A 178 17.48 -1.65 3.58
C TRP A 178 18.27 -2.04 4.84
N ARG A 179 18.27 -3.33 5.22
CA ARG A 179 19.02 -3.82 6.39
C ARG A 179 20.52 -3.59 6.24
N ASP A 180 21.07 -3.89 5.07
CA ASP A 180 22.51 -3.71 4.78
C ASP A 180 22.90 -2.23 4.85
N VAL A 181 22.04 -1.35 4.33
CA VAL A 181 22.22 0.11 4.41
C VAL A 181 22.12 0.59 5.84
N LEU A 182 21.19 0.05 6.63
CA LEU A 182 21.03 0.39 8.04
C LEU A 182 22.27 0.01 8.87
N GLU A 183 22.85 -1.16 8.65
CA GLU A 183 24.09 -1.57 9.31
C GLU A 183 25.27 -0.66 8.96
N ARG A 184 25.39 -0.28 7.68
CA ARG A 184 26.40 0.69 7.23
C ARG A 184 26.15 2.09 7.79
N LEU A 185 24.90 2.52 7.95
CA LEU A 185 24.56 3.79 8.61
C LEU A 185 25.01 3.81 10.08
N LYS A 186 24.81 2.70 10.82
CA LYS A 186 25.31 2.58 12.20
C LYS A 186 26.84 2.64 12.25
N SER A 187 27.52 1.93 11.35
CA SER A 187 28.99 1.97 11.26
C SER A 187 29.50 3.36 10.87
N ALA A 188 28.81 4.05 9.94
CA ALA A 188 29.14 5.40 9.51
C ALA A 188 28.98 6.44 10.62
N GLN A 189 28.07 6.22 11.59
CA GLN A 189 27.92 7.09 12.75
C GLN A 189 29.21 7.15 13.59
N ASN A 190 29.92 6.03 13.74
CA ASN A 190 31.16 5.97 14.51
C ASN A 190 32.29 6.80 13.84
N THR A 191 32.31 6.82 12.52
CA THR A 191 33.34 7.53 11.72
C THR A 191 33.01 9.00 11.51
N HIS A 192 31.76 9.31 11.14
CA HIS A 192 31.33 10.64 10.70
C HIS A 192 30.58 11.45 11.77
N LYS A 193 30.22 10.85 12.91
CA LYS A 193 29.52 11.50 14.04
C LYS A 193 28.36 12.40 13.56
N MET A 194 27.45 11.83 12.76
CA MET A 194 26.31 12.56 12.17
C MET A 194 25.37 13.09 13.25
N ASN A 195 25.09 12.28 14.27
CA ASN A 195 24.39 12.70 15.49
C ASN A 195 25.39 13.10 16.59
N ILE A 196 25.33 14.35 17.06
CA ILE A 196 26.18 14.83 18.17
C ILE A 196 25.71 14.27 19.52
N ARG A 197 24.38 14.17 19.72
CA ARG A 197 23.80 13.91 21.05
C ARG A 197 23.90 12.45 21.48
N LYS A 198 24.09 11.54 20.53
CA LYS A 198 24.16 10.09 20.77
C LYS A 198 25.40 9.52 20.08
N GLN A 199 26.25 8.84 20.85
CA GLN A 199 27.49 8.26 20.34
C GLN A 199 27.20 7.10 19.37
N GLU A 200 26.27 6.22 19.75
CA GLU A 200 25.85 5.07 18.96
C GLU A 200 24.41 5.25 18.46
N LEU A 201 24.19 4.96 17.19
CA LEU A 201 22.87 5.00 16.55
C LEU A 201 22.26 3.59 16.60
N THR A 202 21.06 3.47 17.15
CA THR A 202 20.32 2.20 17.16
C THR A 202 19.37 2.14 15.96
N GLU A 203 18.94 0.94 15.60
CA GLU A 203 17.98 0.70 14.52
C GLU A 203 16.70 1.50 14.77
N ILE A 204 16.13 1.37 15.97
CA ILE A 204 14.87 2.04 16.34
C ILE A 204 14.96 3.56 16.22
N ASP A 205 16.12 4.18 16.48
CA ASP A 205 16.29 5.63 16.30
C ASP A 205 16.10 6.04 14.84
N VAL A 206 16.63 5.26 13.89
CA VAL A 206 16.51 5.55 12.45
C VAL A 206 15.05 5.41 12.01
N TYR A 207 14.36 4.36 12.48
CA TYR A 207 12.94 4.16 12.17
C TYR A 207 12.07 5.27 12.78
N HIS A 208 12.31 5.68 14.03
CA HIS A 208 11.59 6.80 14.66
C HIS A 208 11.73 8.09 13.86
N ARG A 209 12.89 8.34 13.27
CA ARG A 209 13.13 9.53 12.44
C ARG A 209 12.43 9.47 11.09
N ILE A 210 12.52 8.34 10.38
CA ILE A 210 11.86 8.16 9.07
C ILE A 210 10.33 8.13 9.22
N LEU A 211 9.84 7.51 10.29
CA LEU A 211 8.43 7.18 10.48
C LEU A 211 7.71 8.07 11.49
N ARG A 212 8.34 9.13 12.02
CA ARG A 212 7.81 9.96 13.12
C ARG A 212 6.33 10.30 12.92
N PHE A 213 6.00 10.97 11.83
CA PHE A 213 4.65 11.42 11.53
C PHE A 213 3.72 10.29 11.08
N LYS A 214 4.27 9.25 10.43
CA LYS A 214 3.50 8.06 10.04
C LYS A 214 3.01 7.30 11.26
N ASN A 215 3.83 7.17 12.30
CA ASN A 215 3.47 6.55 13.58
C ASN A 215 2.36 7.34 14.31
N TYR A 216 2.41 8.68 14.28
CA TYR A 216 1.33 9.52 14.78
C TYR A 216 0.02 9.29 14.02
N MET A 217 0.07 9.20 12.69
CA MET A 217 -1.11 8.91 11.85
C MET A 217 -1.70 7.53 12.14
N VAL A 218 -0.85 6.50 12.29
CA VAL A 218 -1.28 5.14 12.64
C VAL A 218 -1.98 5.12 14.00
N ALA A 219 -1.39 5.77 15.02
CA ALA A 219 -1.95 5.82 16.36
C ALA A 219 -3.28 6.61 16.39
N MET A 220 -3.35 7.76 15.71
CA MET A 220 -4.57 8.56 15.66
C MET A 220 -5.73 7.86 14.95
N ILE A 221 -5.47 7.05 13.92
CA ILE A 221 -6.52 6.24 13.28
C ILE A 221 -6.91 5.05 14.16
N ASN A 222 -5.95 4.36 14.78
CA ASN A 222 -6.23 3.25 15.71
C ASN A 222 -7.10 3.71 16.89
N LYS A 223 -6.87 4.92 17.41
CA LYS A 223 -7.65 5.54 18.50
C LYS A 223 -8.88 6.33 18.06
N ASP A 224 -9.25 6.29 16.77
CA ASP A 224 -10.37 7.04 16.19
C ASP A 224 -10.35 8.56 16.48
N VAL A 225 -9.16 9.15 16.62
CA VAL A 225 -9.00 10.60 16.88
C VAL A 225 -9.30 11.41 15.62
N LEU A 226 -8.95 10.89 14.45
CA LEU A 226 -9.22 11.54 13.16
C LEU A 226 -10.59 11.16 12.61
N SER A 227 -11.22 12.07 11.88
CA SER A 227 -12.51 11.82 11.24
C SER A 227 -12.30 11.22 9.85
N TYR A 228 -12.57 9.94 9.66
CA TYR A 228 -12.46 9.28 8.34
C TYR A 228 -13.73 8.52 7.96
N LYS A 229 -14.77 8.60 8.79
CA LYS A 229 -16.07 7.98 8.56
C LYS A 229 -17.10 9.05 8.24
N ILE A 230 -17.90 8.81 7.21
CA ILE A 230 -19.01 9.67 6.81
C ILE A 230 -20.30 8.86 6.87
N TRP A 231 -21.36 9.49 7.35
CA TRP A 231 -22.70 8.91 7.29
C TRP A 231 -23.38 9.37 6.00
N ILE A 232 -23.69 8.40 5.14
CA ILE A 232 -24.40 8.64 3.88
C ILE A 232 -25.85 8.16 4.09
N PRO A 233 -26.86 9.01 3.82
CA PRO A 233 -28.26 8.59 3.85
C PRO A 233 -28.47 7.32 3.01
N PHE A 234 -29.22 6.35 3.51
CA PHE A 234 -29.53 5.05 2.87
C PHE A 234 -28.36 4.06 2.70
N TYR A 235 -27.10 4.51 2.70
CA TYR A 235 -25.93 3.62 2.60
C TYR A 235 -25.30 3.31 3.97
N GLY A 236 -25.49 4.19 4.96
CA GLY A 236 -24.95 4.03 6.32
C GLY A 236 -23.57 4.62 6.48
N GLU A 237 -22.77 4.04 7.39
CA GLU A 237 -21.42 4.50 7.70
C GLU A 237 -20.42 4.00 6.64
N LYS A 238 -19.81 4.92 5.91
CA LYS A 238 -18.77 4.65 4.91
C LYS A 238 -17.44 5.25 5.36
N VAL A 239 -16.35 4.49 5.22
CA VAL A 239 -15.00 5.02 5.36
C VAL A 239 -14.64 5.85 4.11
N PHE A 240 -14.34 7.12 4.31
CA PHE A 240 -13.88 8.06 3.28
C PHE A 240 -12.52 8.62 3.68
N PHE A 241 -11.46 7.97 3.22
CA PHE A 241 -10.08 8.37 3.50
C PHE A 241 -9.28 8.39 2.20
N THR A 242 -9.18 9.58 1.61
CA THR A 242 -8.54 9.83 0.30
C THR A 242 -7.15 10.42 0.48
N MET A 243 -6.35 10.42 -0.59
CA MET A 243 -5.03 11.07 -0.59
C MET A 243 -5.12 12.57 -0.30
N GLY A 244 -6.17 13.24 -0.80
CA GLY A 244 -6.42 14.66 -0.53
C GLY A 244 -6.73 14.96 0.94
N LEU A 245 -7.53 14.11 1.60
CA LEU A 245 -7.82 14.26 3.02
C LEU A 245 -6.58 13.98 3.88
N LYS A 246 -5.82 12.92 3.55
CA LYS A 246 -4.56 12.60 4.22
C LYS A 246 -3.56 13.77 4.13
N TYR A 247 -3.40 14.36 2.95
CA TYR A 247 -2.54 15.53 2.75
C TYR A 247 -2.94 16.70 3.65
N ASN A 248 -4.24 16.99 3.76
CA ASN A 248 -4.76 18.04 4.64
C ASN A 248 -4.48 17.76 6.12
N TYR A 249 -4.56 16.50 6.56
CA TYR A 249 -4.20 16.11 7.93
C TYR A 249 -2.72 16.29 8.21
N GLU A 250 -1.85 15.87 7.29
CA GLU A 250 -0.40 16.04 7.44
C GLU A 250 0.01 17.52 7.41
N LEU A 251 -0.60 18.32 6.53
CA LEU A 251 -0.42 19.76 6.46
C LEU A 251 -0.83 20.43 7.79
N LEU A 252 -2.00 20.07 8.32
CA LEU A 252 -2.51 20.67 9.56
C LEU A 252 -1.65 20.31 10.79
N LEU A 253 -1.21 19.05 10.88
CA LEU A 253 -0.65 18.49 12.11
C LEU A 253 0.87 18.45 12.16
N PHE A 254 1.57 18.42 11.02
CA PHE A 254 3.01 18.12 11.02
C PHE A 254 3.89 19.20 10.40
N TRP A 255 3.57 19.68 9.19
CA TRP A 255 4.51 20.52 8.42
C TRP A 255 3.94 21.86 7.92
N GLY A 256 2.64 22.12 8.08
CA GLY A 256 2.03 23.37 7.64
C GLY A 256 2.35 24.58 8.53
N PRO A 257 1.96 25.79 8.09
CA PRO A 257 2.19 27.01 8.85
C PRO A 257 1.45 26.97 10.18
N GLY A 258 2.23 26.98 11.26
CA GLY A 258 1.72 26.86 12.63
C GLY A 258 1.39 25.44 13.07
N ALA A 259 1.86 24.39 12.38
CA ALA A 259 1.71 23.01 12.85
C ALA A 259 2.22 22.85 14.30
N PRO A 260 1.67 21.90 15.09
CA PRO A 260 2.13 21.61 16.45
C PRO A 260 3.64 21.33 16.60
N PHE A 261 4.29 20.81 15.55
CA PHE A 261 5.71 20.46 15.58
C PHE A 261 6.60 21.61 15.08
N LYS A 262 7.55 22.02 15.92
CA LYS A 262 8.66 22.92 15.59
C LYS A 262 9.82 22.13 14.97
N ASN A 263 10.39 22.65 13.89
CA ASN A 263 11.55 22.09 13.19
C ASN A 263 11.40 20.62 12.75
N ASN A 264 10.18 20.10 12.62
CA ASN A 264 9.84 18.72 12.24
C ASN A 264 10.14 17.60 13.27
N TYR A 265 10.74 17.89 14.44
CA TYR A 265 11.09 16.85 15.43
C TYR A 265 10.78 17.19 16.89
N HIS A 266 10.43 18.45 17.21
CA HIS A 266 10.02 18.84 18.56
C HIS A 266 8.58 19.34 18.58
N LEU A 267 7.78 18.85 19.51
CA LEU A 267 6.45 19.40 19.76
C LEU A 267 6.60 20.71 20.52
N HIS A 268 5.83 21.74 20.13
CA HIS A 268 5.81 23.01 20.86
C HIS A 268 5.49 22.79 22.35
N GLU A 269 6.31 23.37 23.25
CA GLU A 269 6.17 23.21 24.71
C GLU A 269 4.79 23.62 25.26
N GLU A 270 4.08 24.53 24.57
CA GLU A 270 2.70 24.88 24.92
C GLU A 270 1.74 23.68 24.86
N TYR A 271 1.97 22.71 23.96
CA TYR A 271 1.13 21.51 23.85
C TYR A 271 1.41 20.51 24.97
N LYS A 272 2.58 20.56 25.61
CA LYS A 272 2.94 19.73 26.76
C LYS A 272 2.30 20.25 28.06
N THR A 273 1.96 21.53 28.13
CA THR A 273 1.42 22.18 29.33
C THR A 273 -0.12 22.17 29.37
N ALA A 274 -0.73 21.69 30.44
CA ALA A 274 -2.19 21.62 30.58
C ALA A 274 -2.89 23.00 30.64
N ALA A 275 -2.22 24.02 31.19
CA ALA A 275 -2.80 25.36 31.40
C ALA A 275 -3.28 26.05 30.10
N LYS A 276 -2.62 25.79 28.97
CA LYS A 276 -2.94 26.43 27.67
C LYS A 276 -3.88 25.60 26.78
N LYS A 277 -4.41 24.46 27.29
CA LYS A 277 -5.24 23.53 26.51
C LYS A 277 -6.39 24.21 25.79
N TYR A 278 -7.18 25.03 26.48
CA TYR A 278 -8.36 25.67 25.87
C TYR A 278 -7.97 26.64 24.74
N GLU A 279 -6.90 27.41 24.92
CA GLU A 279 -6.38 28.33 23.90
C GLU A 279 -5.92 27.56 22.66
N LEU A 280 -5.18 26.46 22.84
CA LEU A 280 -4.72 25.60 21.75
C LEU A 280 -5.87 24.96 20.97
N ILE A 281 -6.93 24.53 21.66
CA ILE A 281 -8.14 23.99 21.02
C ILE A 281 -8.77 25.06 20.12
N GLN A 282 -8.92 26.30 20.60
CA GLN A 282 -9.50 27.37 19.79
C GLN A 282 -8.61 27.74 18.60
N LYS A 283 -7.28 27.79 18.80
CA LYS A 283 -6.30 27.99 17.72
C LYS A 283 -6.40 26.89 16.65
N LEU A 284 -6.48 25.62 17.05
CA LEU A 284 -6.62 24.51 16.12
C LEU A 284 -7.96 24.55 15.37
N ARG A 285 -9.07 24.83 16.06
CA ARG A 285 -10.40 24.99 15.43
C ARG A 285 -10.43 26.10 14.39
N PHE A 286 -9.80 27.23 14.69
CA PHE A 286 -9.67 28.34 13.74
C PHE A 286 -8.87 27.94 12.51
N ARG A 287 -7.72 27.28 12.71
CA ARG A 287 -6.87 26.79 11.60
C ARG A 287 -7.58 25.76 10.72
N ILE A 288 -8.31 24.81 11.31
CA ILE A 288 -9.14 23.85 10.57
C ILE A 288 -10.19 24.59 9.74
N THR A 289 -10.81 25.63 10.31
CA THR A 289 -11.81 26.45 9.59
C THR A 289 -11.21 27.18 8.39
N VAL A 290 -10.05 27.82 8.57
CA VAL A 290 -9.33 28.49 7.49
C VAL A 290 -8.92 27.48 6.41
N LEU A 291 -8.37 26.33 6.81
CA LEU A 291 -7.96 25.29 5.88
C LEU A 291 -9.16 24.73 5.09
N ALA A 292 -10.30 24.52 5.73
CA ALA A 292 -11.52 24.09 5.07
C ALA A 292 -12.01 25.12 4.04
N LEU A 293 -11.97 26.41 4.39
CA LEU A 293 -12.35 27.49 3.47
C LEU A 293 -11.40 27.56 2.27
N VAL A 294 -10.09 27.45 2.49
CA VAL A 294 -9.08 27.41 1.43
C VAL A 294 -9.34 26.21 0.49
N ASN A 295 -9.58 25.02 1.04
CA ASN A 295 -9.92 23.84 0.24
C ASN A 295 -11.23 24.04 -0.55
N LEU A 296 -12.23 24.70 0.04
CA LEU A 296 -13.49 25.01 -0.64
C LEU A 296 -13.29 25.95 -1.84
N VAL A 297 -12.46 26.97 -1.70
CA VAL A 297 -12.13 27.93 -2.78
C VAL A 297 -11.36 27.25 -3.92
N PHE A 298 -10.40 26.37 -3.60
CA PHE A 298 -9.62 25.64 -4.61
C PHE A 298 -10.33 24.39 -5.16
N SER A 299 -11.40 23.94 -4.51
CA SER A 299 -12.19 22.75 -4.88
C SER A 299 -12.55 22.66 -6.37
N PRO A 300 -13.13 23.70 -7.03
CA PRO A 300 -13.48 23.61 -8.45
C PRO A 300 -12.27 23.40 -9.37
N PHE A 301 -11.12 23.99 -9.06
CA PHE A 301 -9.90 23.84 -9.85
C PHE A 301 -9.29 22.45 -9.69
N ILE A 302 -9.23 21.96 -8.44
CA ILE A 302 -8.72 20.61 -8.15
C ILE A 302 -9.65 19.55 -8.75
N PHE A 303 -10.97 19.77 -8.66
CA PHE A 303 -11.96 18.87 -9.24
C PHE A 303 -11.85 18.78 -10.77
N LEU A 304 -11.70 19.93 -11.44
CA LEU A 304 -11.45 19.96 -12.89
C LEU A 304 -10.17 19.20 -13.26
N TYR A 305 -9.07 19.42 -12.52
CA TYR A 305 -7.84 18.68 -12.72
C TYR A 305 -8.04 17.16 -12.52
N GLN A 306 -8.76 16.74 -11.48
CA GLN A 306 -9.03 15.33 -11.21
C GLN A 306 -9.87 14.67 -12.31
N ILE A 307 -10.87 15.37 -12.86
CA ILE A 307 -11.65 14.89 -14.01
C ILE A 307 -10.73 14.67 -15.21
N LEU A 308 -9.94 15.68 -15.57
CA LEU A 308 -9.05 15.61 -16.73
C LEU A 308 -8.01 14.50 -16.54
N TYR A 309 -7.32 14.47 -15.41
CA TYR A 309 -6.32 13.45 -15.10
C TYR A 309 -6.91 12.04 -15.12
N SER A 310 -8.10 11.84 -14.52
CA SER A 310 -8.79 10.55 -14.52
C SER A 310 -9.18 10.14 -15.93
N PHE A 311 -9.71 11.06 -16.74
CA PHE A 311 -10.07 10.78 -18.14
C PHE A 311 -8.84 10.34 -18.94
N PHE A 312 -7.76 11.12 -18.96
CA PHE A 312 -6.58 10.79 -19.77
C PHE A 312 -5.81 9.55 -19.28
N THR A 313 -5.88 9.24 -17.98
CA THR A 313 -5.22 8.04 -17.43
C THR A 313 -6.04 6.78 -17.64
N TYR A 314 -7.36 6.85 -17.45
CA TYR A 314 -8.21 5.66 -17.36
C TYR A 314 -9.11 5.41 -18.58
N ALA A 315 -9.31 6.38 -19.49
CA ALA A 315 -10.16 6.17 -20.67
C ALA A 315 -9.61 5.10 -21.61
N GLU A 316 -8.29 5.04 -21.81
CA GLU A 316 -7.64 3.99 -22.59
C GLU A 316 -7.84 2.61 -21.94
N LEU A 317 -7.66 2.55 -20.61
CA LEU A 317 -7.82 1.32 -19.85
C LEU A 317 -9.27 0.82 -19.87
N LEU A 318 -10.25 1.72 -19.85
CA LEU A 318 -11.68 1.38 -19.96
C LEU A 318 -12.00 0.73 -21.29
N LYS A 319 -11.42 1.22 -22.39
CA LYS A 319 -11.58 0.63 -23.72
C LYS A 319 -10.85 -0.71 -23.85
N ARG A 320 -9.61 -0.80 -23.36
CA ARG A 320 -8.75 -1.97 -23.55
C ARG A 320 -9.10 -3.14 -22.63
N GLN A 321 -9.27 -2.87 -21.34
CA GLN A 321 -9.47 -3.89 -20.30
C GLN A 321 -10.39 -3.36 -19.18
N PRO A 322 -11.72 -3.32 -19.39
CA PRO A 322 -12.66 -2.83 -18.37
C PRO A 322 -12.67 -3.68 -17.09
N GLY A 323 -12.24 -4.95 -17.17
CA GLY A 323 -12.10 -5.83 -16.00
C GLY A 323 -11.14 -5.31 -14.92
N VAL A 324 -10.22 -4.40 -15.25
CA VAL A 324 -9.29 -3.83 -14.26
C VAL A 324 -10.02 -2.98 -13.21
N PHE A 325 -11.13 -2.32 -13.57
CA PHE A 325 -11.93 -1.53 -12.63
C PHE A 325 -12.70 -2.39 -11.63
N GLY A 326 -13.04 -3.63 -12.01
CA GLY A 326 -13.65 -4.63 -11.15
C GLY A 326 -12.66 -5.31 -10.19
N ARG A 327 -11.35 -5.18 -10.42
CA ARG A 327 -10.34 -5.68 -9.48
C ARG A 327 -10.35 -4.86 -8.20
N ARG A 328 -10.04 -5.52 -7.11
CA ARG A 328 -9.93 -4.90 -5.78
C ARG A 328 -8.51 -4.40 -5.52
N ARG A 329 -8.39 -3.50 -4.56
CA ARG A 329 -7.13 -2.95 -4.09
C ARG A 329 -7.21 -2.60 -2.61
N TRP A 330 -6.07 -2.63 -1.92
CA TRP A 330 -5.96 -2.13 -0.56
C TRP A 330 -6.27 -0.63 -0.51
N SER A 331 -7.27 -0.25 0.28
CA SER A 331 -7.68 1.14 0.48
C SER A 331 -6.60 1.91 1.24
N LEU A 332 -6.59 3.25 1.11
CA LEU A 332 -5.64 4.06 1.87
C LEU A 332 -5.87 3.92 3.38
N PHE A 333 -7.15 3.82 3.80
CA PHE A 333 -7.51 3.49 5.17
C PHE A 333 -6.92 2.14 5.58
N GLY A 334 -7.15 1.10 4.77
CA GLY A 334 -6.61 -0.24 5.02
C GLY A 334 -5.10 -0.26 5.19
N LYS A 335 -4.37 0.50 4.35
CA LYS A 335 -2.91 0.64 4.47
C LYS A 335 -2.46 1.23 5.81
N ILE A 336 -3.19 2.18 6.40
CA ILE A 336 -2.82 2.75 7.71
C ILE A 336 -3.33 1.88 8.86
N PHE A 337 -4.54 1.35 8.73
CA PHE A 337 -5.16 0.46 9.70
C PHE A 337 -4.31 -0.80 9.92
N LEU A 338 -3.88 -1.46 8.84
CA LEU A 338 -3.08 -2.68 8.90
C LEU A 338 -1.59 -2.44 9.19
N ARG A 339 -1.11 -1.20 9.20
CA ARG A 339 0.33 -0.90 9.39
C ARG A 339 0.77 -1.06 10.85
N HIS A 340 1.91 -1.70 11.08
CA HIS A 340 2.54 -1.76 12.41
C HIS A 340 3.16 -0.41 12.79
N PHE A 341 3.41 -0.20 14.08
CA PHE A 341 4.33 0.86 14.50
C PHE A 341 5.74 0.52 14.01
N ASN A 342 6.48 1.54 13.56
CA ASN A 342 7.84 1.40 13.03
C ASN A 342 7.98 0.43 11.83
N GLU A 343 6.95 0.28 11.01
CA GLU A 343 7.03 -0.47 9.75
C GLU A 343 7.26 0.48 8.56
N LEU A 344 8.28 0.20 7.75
CA LEU A 344 8.60 0.99 6.55
C LEU A 344 7.60 0.73 5.42
N ASP A 345 7.54 1.63 4.42
CA ASP A 345 6.51 1.54 3.38
C ASP A 345 6.70 0.30 2.48
N HIS A 346 7.94 -0.04 2.12
CA HIS A 346 8.21 -1.22 1.28
C HIS A 346 7.85 -2.52 2.01
N GLU A 347 8.11 -2.59 3.32
CA GLU A 347 7.76 -3.73 4.16
C GLU A 347 6.25 -3.98 4.21
N LEU A 348 5.47 -2.91 4.41
CA LEU A 348 4.02 -2.98 4.38
C LEU A 348 3.52 -3.46 3.01
N ILE A 349 4.08 -2.93 1.93
CA ILE A 349 3.68 -3.29 0.55
C ILE A 349 3.94 -4.78 0.29
N VAL A 350 5.10 -5.32 0.68
CA VAL A 350 5.42 -6.75 0.50
C VAL A 350 4.36 -7.63 1.17
N ARG A 351 3.99 -7.31 2.40
CA ARG A 351 2.99 -8.05 3.18
C ARG A 351 1.59 -7.96 2.58
N LEU A 352 1.15 -6.77 2.21
CA LEU A 352 -0.14 -6.57 1.54
C LEU A 352 -0.19 -7.25 0.15
N ASN A 353 0.93 -7.35 -0.55
CA ASN A 353 0.99 -8.05 -1.84
C ASN A 353 0.84 -9.57 -1.67
N ARG A 354 1.43 -10.17 -0.63
CA ARG A 354 1.24 -11.60 -0.30
C ARG A 354 -0.23 -11.90 0.04
N ALA A 355 -0.85 -11.03 0.83
CA ALA A 355 -2.28 -11.14 1.18
C ALA A 355 -3.25 -10.86 0.01
N TYR A 356 -2.80 -10.30 -1.10
CA TYR A 356 -3.68 -9.80 -2.17
C TYR A 356 -4.50 -10.91 -2.84
N LEU A 357 -3.85 -12.02 -3.19
CA LEU A 357 -4.51 -13.15 -3.87
C LEU A 357 -5.56 -13.84 -2.98
N PRO A 358 -5.25 -14.24 -1.72
CA PRO A 358 -6.25 -14.84 -0.85
C PRO A 358 -7.38 -13.86 -0.50
N ALA A 359 -7.10 -12.56 -0.31
CA ALA A 359 -8.12 -11.53 -0.10
C ALA A 359 -9.07 -11.37 -1.31
N GLY A 360 -8.54 -11.46 -2.53
CA GLY A 360 -9.33 -11.51 -3.76
C GLY A 360 -10.29 -12.70 -3.75
N LYS A 361 -9.73 -13.90 -3.55
CA LYS A 361 -10.51 -15.15 -3.50
C LYS A 361 -11.60 -15.12 -2.44
N TYR A 362 -11.34 -14.56 -1.26
CA TYR A 362 -12.34 -14.41 -0.21
C TYR A 362 -13.50 -13.50 -0.65
N MET A 363 -13.21 -12.35 -1.25
CA MET A 363 -14.25 -11.42 -1.69
C MET A 363 -15.08 -11.92 -2.88
N ASP A 364 -14.50 -12.79 -3.71
CA ASP A 364 -15.21 -13.42 -4.82
C ASP A 364 -16.26 -14.44 -4.33
N LEU A 365 -16.22 -14.88 -3.07
CA LEU A 365 -17.26 -15.72 -2.47
C LEU A 365 -18.57 -14.94 -2.19
N PHE A 366 -18.50 -13.61 -2.07
CA PHE A 366 -19.61 -12.76 -1.63
C PHE A 366 -20.25 -11.96 -2.78
N VAL A 367 -20.41 -12.58 -3.95
CA VAL A 367 -21.09 -11.93 -5.08
C VAL A 367 -22.60 -11.94 -4.85
N LEU A 368 -23.26 -10.80 -5.10
CA LEU A 368 -24.71 -10.67 -5.01
C LEU A 368 -25.39 -11.54 -6.09
N PRO A 369 -26.20 -12.55 -5.73
CA PRO A 369 -26.82 -13.45 -6.72
C PRO A 369 -27.68 -12.71 -7.76
N VAL A 370 -28.38 -11.66 -7.32
CA VAL A 370 -29.20 -10.81 -8.19
C VAL A 370 -28.35 -10.12 -9.27
N ALA A 371 -27.16 -9.63 -8.91
CA ALA A 371 -26.25 -8.99 -9.86
C ALA A 371 -25.75 -9.99 -10.90
N THR A 372 -25.41 -11.22 -10.49
CA THR A 372 -24.99 -12.29 -11.41
C THR A 372 -26.12 -12.71 -12.36
N ILE A 373 -27.34 -12.87 -11.85
CA ILE A 373 -28.50 -13.21 -12.69
C ILE A 373 -28.75 -12.11 -13.74
N LEU A 374 -28.75 -10.84 -13.32
CA LEU A 374 -28.94 -9.72 -14.24
C LEU A 374 -27.81 -9.67 -15.28
N ALA A 375 -26.55 -9.78 -14.84
CA ALA A 375 -25.39 -9.73 -15.72
C ALA A 375 -25.39 -10.86 -16.76
N ARG A 376 -25.77 -12.10 -16.37
CA ARG A 376 -25.89 -13.23 -17.30
C ARG A 376 -26.95 -12.96 -18.38
N ASN A 377 -28.12 -12.46 -18.00
CA ASN A 377 -29.20 -12.16 -18.95
C ASN A 377 -28.85 -10.99 -19.89
N VAL A 378 -28.31 -9.89 -19.34
CA VAL A 378 -27.90 -8.74 -20.16
C VAL A 378 -26.74 -9.12 -21.10
N ALA A 379 -25.76 -9.89 -20.62
CA ALA A 379 -24.68 -10.39 -21.45
C ALA A 379 -25.18 -11.30 -22.58
N PHE A 380 -26.18 -12.14 -22.33
CA PHE A 380 -26.79 -12.99 -23.35
C PHE A 380 -27.47 -12.16 -24.44
N VAL A 381 -28.33 -11.20 -24.06
CA VAL A 381 -29.02 -10.33 -25.02
C VAL A 381 -28.03 -9.50 -25.83
N ALA A 382 -27.11 -8.79 -25.16
CA ALA A 382 -26.11 -7.96 -25.83
C ALA A 382 -25.16 -8.80 -26.70
N GLY A 383 -24.76 -9.97 -26.22
CA GLY A 383 -23.90 -10.91 -26.94
C GLY A 383 -24.56 -11.51 -28.17
N SER A 384 -25.86 -11.81 -28.11
CA SER A 384 -26.62 -12.33 -29.26
C SER A 384 -26.75 -11.28 -30.36
N LEU A 385 -27.08 -10.02 -30.02
CA LEU A 385 -27.12 -8.91 -30.96
C LEU A 385 -25.74 -8.63 -31.56
N LEU A 386 -24.69 -8.66 -30.73
CA LEU A 386 -23.32 -8.47 -31.17
C LEU A 386 -22.88 -9.58 -32.15
N ALA A 387 -23.22 -10.85 -31.86
CA ALA A 387 -22.90 -11.97 -32.73
C ALA A 387 -23.59 -11.84 -34.09
N VAL A 388 -24.87 -11.47 -34.13
CA VAL A 388 -25.60 -11.25 -35.39
C VAL A 388 -24.98 -10.11 -36.20
N LEU A 389 -24.72 -8.96 -35.57
CA LEU A 389 -24.09 -7.82 -36.24
C LEU A 389 -22.69 -8.18 -36.75
N PHE A 390 -21.90 -8.87 -35.94
CA PHE A 390 -20.57 -9.32 -36.32
C PHE A 390 -20.61 -10.26 -37.53
N THR A 391 -21.50 -11.26 -37.52
CA THR A 391 -21.67 -12.16 -38.67
C THR A 391 -22.10 -11.41 -39.92
N LEU A 392 -23.04 -10.46 -39.82
CA LEU A 392 -23.45 -9.64 -40.96
C LEU A 392 -22.30 -8.79 -41.51
N THR A 393 -21.46 -8.22 -40.63
CA THR A 393 -20.27 -7.46 -41.07
C THR A 393 -19.19 -8.33 -41.72
N VAL A 394 -19.08 -9.61 -41.33
CA VAL A 394 -18.15 -10.55 -41.97
C VAL A 394 -18.65 -10.99 -43.34
N ILE A 395 -19.99 -11.12 -43.51
CA ILE A 395 -20.60 -11.47 -44.80
C ILE A 395 -20.49 -10.29 -45.78
N GLN A 396 -20.74 -9.08 -45.31
CA GLN A 396 -20.67 -7.86 -46.12
C GLN A 396 -19.92 -6.76 -45.38
N GLU A 397 -18.71 -6.48 -45.84
CA GLU A 397 -17.82 -5.46 -45.25
C GLU A 397 -18.42 -4.05 -45.36
N ASP A 398 -19.22 -3.77 -46.39
CA ASP A 398 -19.90 -2.47 -46.59
C ASP A 398 -20.84 -2.10 -45.43
N LEU A 399 -21.29 -3.08 -44.64
CA LEU A 399 -22.15 -2.82 -43.49
C LEU A 399 -21.42 -2.05 -42.37
N LEU A 400 -20.08 -2.08 -42.32
CA LEU A 400 -19.30 -1.31 -41.36
C LEU A 400 -19.35 0.21 -41.63
N THR A 401 -19.60 0.63 -42.87
CA THR A 401 -19.71 2.05 -43.24
C THR A 401 -21.13 2.59 -43.04
N ALA A 402 -22.10 1.71 -42.79
CA ALA A 402 -23.48 2.11 -42.54
C ALA A 402 -23.63 2.82 -41.18
N HIS A 403 -24.61 3.71 -41.12
CA HIS A 403 -24.82 4.61 -39.99
C HIS A 403 -24.97 3.84 -38.67
N ASN A 404 -24.16 4.21 -37.66
CA ASN A 404 -24.16 3.69 -36.29
C ASN A 404 -23.81 2.21 -36.06
N ILE A 405 -23.51 1.40 -37.09
CA ILE A 405 -23.24 -0.03 -36.89
C ILE A 405 -21.95 -0.25 -36.12
N LEU A 406 -20.88 0.47 -36.45
CA LEU A 406 -19.60 0.40 -35.72
C LEU A 406 -19.76 0.84 -34.26
N THR A 407 -20.55 1.89 -34.01
CA THR A 407 -20.87 2.39 -32.67
C THR A 407 -21.69 1.36 -31.89
N ALA A 408 -22.67 0.71 -32.53
CA ALA A 408 -23.48 -0.34 -31.94
C ALA A 408 -22.64 -1.58 -31.57
N ILE A 409 -21.76 -2.04 -32.47
CA ILE A 409 -20.82 -3.15 -32.21
C ILE A 409 -19.91 -2.81 -31.02
N THR A 410 -19.33 -1.60 -31.01
CA THR A 410 -18.46 -1.15 -29.92
C THR A 410 -19.22 -1.05 -28.60
N GLY A 411 -20.41 -0.46 -28.60
CA GLY A 411 -21.27 -0.31 -27.43
C GLY A 411 -21.72 -1.65 -26.84
N LEU A 412 -22.19 -2.57 -27.70
CA LEU A 412 -22.57 -3.92 -27.28
C LEU A 412 -21.37 -4.71 -26.77
N GLY A 413 -20.20 -4.59 -27.39
CA GLY A 413 -18.96 -5.20 -26.92
C GLY A 413 -18.56 -4.69 -25.52
N VAL A 414 -18.68 -3.39 -25.27
CA VAL A 414 -18.43 -2.82 -23.93
C VAL A 414 -19.43 -3.36 -22.91
N ILE A 415 -20.73 -3.40 -23.24
CA ILE A 415 -21.78 -3.92 -22.36
C ILE A 415 -21.52 -5.40 -21.99
N VAL A 416 -21.23 -6.26 -22.97
CA VAL A 416 -20.90 -7.67 -22.73
C VAL A 416 -19.68 -7.78 -21.82
N THR A 417 -18.62 -7.02 -22.10
CA THR A 417 -17.40 -7.08 -21.29
C THR A 417 -17.65 -6.61 -19.85
N LEU A 418 -18.45 -5.57 -19.64
CA LEU A 418 -18.85 -5.10 -18.31
C LEU A 418 -19.69 -6.13 -17.56
N CYS A 419 -20.65 -6.77 -18.23
CA CYS A 419 -21.48 -7.80 -17.61
C CYS A 419 -20.65 -9.00 -17.16
N ARG A 420 -19.63 -9.39 -17.94
CA ARG A 420 -18.71 -10.48 -17.56
C ARG A 420 -17.94 -10.22 -16.25
N ILE A 421 -17.78 -8.96 -15.83
CA ILE A 421 -17.12 -8.62 -14.55
C ILE A 421 -17.94 -9.10 -13.35
N PHE A 422 -19.28 -9.14 -13.47
CA PHE A 422 -20.18 -9.52 -12.39
C PHE A 422 -20.50 -11.03 -12.35
N ILE A 423 -19.92 -11.81 -13.27
CA ILE A 423 -20.10 -13.26 -13.33
C ILE A 423 -18.92 -13.92 -12.62
N PRO A 424 -19.13 -14.56 -11.46
CA PRO A 424 -18.06 -15.24 -10.72
C PRO A 424 -17.59 -16.51 -11.44
N ASN A 425 -16.40 -16.97 -11.10
CA ASN A 425 -15.84 -18.23 -11.60
C ASN A 425 -16.58 -19.42 -11.00
N GLU A 426 -16.97 -20.40 -11.83
CA GLU A 426 -17.82 -21.52 -11.40
C GLU A 426 -17.07 -22.59 -10.55
N HIS A 427 -15.73 -22.59 -10.58
CA HIS A 427 -14.90 -23.64 -9.94
C HIS A 427 -14.23 -23.20 -8.62
N GLN A 428 -14.80 -22.25 -7.88
CA GLN A 428 -14.21 -21.75 -6.64
C GLN A 428 -14.93 -22.30 -5.41
N THR A 429 -14.37 -23.35 -4.78
CA THR A 429 -15.00 -24.08 -3.66
C THR A 429 -14.17 -24.07 -2.36
N ARG A 430 -13.46 -22.97 -2.06
CA ARG A 430 -12.68 -22.85 -0.80
C ARG A 430 -13.56 -22.36 0.36
N ASP A 431 -13.27 -22.84 1.56
CA ASP A 431 -13.94 -22.39 2.79
C ASP A 431 -13.55 -20.93 3.11
N PRO A 432 -14.52 -20.02 3.35
CA PRO A 432 -14.26 -18.69 3.88
C PRO A 432 -13.32 -18.65 5.09
N LYS A 433 -13.39 -19.65 5.98
CA LYS A 433 -12.58 -19.70 7.21
C LYS A 433 -11.09 -19.96 6.92
N GLU A 434 -10.80 -20.88 6.02
CA GLU A 434 -9.43 -21.17 5.57
C GLU A 434 -8.81 -19.94 4.91
N LEU A 435 -9.54 -19.31 3.98
CA LEU A 435 -9.08 -18.10 3.30
C LEU A 435 -8.87 -16.94 4.27
N MET A 436 -9.74 -16.77 5.27
CA MET A 436 -9.57 -15.73 6.28
C MET A 436 -8.33 -15.97 7.15
N THR A 437 -8.00 -17.23 7.41
CA THR A 437 -6.78 -17.62 8.16
C THR A 437 -5.53 -17.35 7.33
N GLU A 438 -5.53 -17.70 6.04
CA GLU A 438 -4.45 -17.36 5.08
C GLU A 438 -4.26 -15.84 4.96
N ILE A 439 -5.36 -15.07 4.96
CA ILE A 439 -5.30 -13.60 4.97
C ILE A 439 -4.70 -13.11 6.29
N LEU A 440 -5.15 -13.62 7.44
CA LEU A 440 -4.71 -13.20 8.77
C LEU A 440 -3.20 -13.40 8.96
N GLU A 441 -2.66 -14.50 8.45
CA GLU A 441 -1.22 -14.80 8.49
C GLU A 441 -0.37 -13.68 7.91
N GLU A 442 -0.85 -13.01 6.87
CA GLU A 442 -0.15 -11.92 6.20
C GLU A 442 -0.60 -10.54 6.73
N ILE A 443 -1.89 -10.27 6.92
CA ILE A 443 -2.34 -8.92 7.31
C ILE A 443 -2.15 -8.62 8.81
N HIS A 444 -1.94 -9.64 9.64
CA HIS A 444 -1.69 -9.61 11.09
C HIS A 444 -2.75 -8.91 11.96
N TYR A 445 -3.66 -8.12 11.40
CA TYR A 445 -4.65 -7.36 12.15
C TYR A 445 -6.05 -7.71 11.64
N MET A 446 -6.88 -8.18 12.57
CA MET A 446 -8.25 -8.59 12.26
C MET A 446 -9.14 -8.38 13.49
N PRO A 447 -10.27 -7.67 13.35
CA PRO A 447 -11.30 -7.64 14.39
C PRO A 447 -11.81 -9.04 14.74
N ASP A 448 -12.12 -9.28 16.02
CA ASP A 448 -12.59 -10.59 16.50
C ASP A 448 -13.81 -11.12 15.73
N LEU A 449 -14.73 -10.22 15.32
CA LEU A 449 -15.91 -10.56 14.51
C LEU A 449 -15.55 -11.26 13.19
N TRP A 450 -14.42 -10.89 12.57
CA TRP A 450 -14.00 -11.47 11.29
C TRP A 450 -13.50 -12.90 11.48
N LYS A 451 -12.88 -13.20 12.63
CA LYS A 451 -12.45 -14.55 12.99
C LYS A 451 -13.62 -15.47 13.33
N GLU A 452 -14.58 -14.96 14.11
CA GLU A 452 -15.71 -15.76 14.59
C GLU A 452 -16.71 -16.09 13.47
N LYS A 453 -17.01 -15.12 12.60
CA LYS A 453 -18.10 -15.22 11.61
C LYS A 453 -17.67 -14.80 10.19
N PRO A 454 -16.63 -15.45 9.60
CA PRO A 454 -16.07 -15.06 8.31
C PRO A 454 -17.03 -15.23 7.13
N HIS A 455 -18.07 -16.07 7.26
CA HIS A 455 -19.06 -16.34 6.22
C HIS A 455 -20.18 -15.28 6.14
N THR A 456 -20.16 -14.25 6.99
CA THR A 456 -21.27 -13.28 7.06
C THR A 456 -21.07 -12.09 6.13
N VAL A 457 -22.18 -11.59 5.56
CA VAL A 457 -22.18 -10.39 4.71
C VAL A 457 -21.69 -9.15 5.45
N GLN A 458 -21.92 -9.07 6.77
CA GLN A 458 -21.42 -7.99 7.61
C GLN A 458 -19.88 -7.93 7.60
N VAL A 459 -19.20 -9.08 7.75
CA VAL A 459 -17.74 -9.17 7.69
C VAL A 459 -17.23 -8.81 6.30
N SER A 460 -17.86 -9.35 5.25
CA SER A 460 -17.52 -9.00 3.86
C SER A 460 -17.65 -7.49 3.60
N SER A 461 -18.70 -6.84 4.11
CA SER A 461 -18.90 -5.39 3.98
C SER A 461 -17.80 -4.58 4.70
N GLN A 462 -17.45 -4.96 5.93
CA GLN A 462 -16.36 -4.32 6.69
C GLN A 462 -15.00 -4.55 6.02
N PHE A 463 -14.71 -5.78 5.61
CA PHE A 463 -13.49 -6.12 4.88
C PHE A 463 -13.38 -5.35 3.56
N SER A 464 -14.51 -5.12 2.87
CA SER A 464 -14.54 -4.30 1.65
C SER A 464 -14.16 -2.83 1.87
N GLN A 465 -14.19 -2.31 3.10
CA GLN A 465 -13.67 -0.97 3.42
C GLN A 465 -12.13 -0.93 3.45
N VAL A 466 -11.50 -2.06 3.82
CA VAL A 466 -10.05 -2.26 3.80
C VAL A 466 -9.56 -2.69 2.41
N PHE A 467 -10.35 -3.54 1.73
CA PHE A 467 -10.06 -4.10 0.42
C PHE A 467 -11.16 -3.74 -0.60
N GLN A 468 -11.09 -2.51 -1.07
CA GLN A 468 -12.13 -1.88 -1.89
C GLN A 468 -11.97 -2.14 -3.39
N LEU A 469 -13.04 -1.97 -4.15
CA LEU A 469 -12.99 -2.00 -5.62
C LEU A 469 -12.17 -0.83 -6.17
N THR A 470 -11.46 -1.04 -7.27
CA THR A 470 -10.68 0.01 -7.93
C THR A 470 -11.57 1.15 -8.39
N ILE A 471 -12.75 0.86 -8.96
CA ILE A 471 -13.71 1.90 -9.34
C ILE A 471 -14.20 2.73 -8.14
N ALA A 472 -14.44 2.10 -6.99
CA ALA A 472 -14.87 2.80 -5.78
C ALA A 472 -13.77 3.75 -5.29
N TYR A 473 -12.51 3.30 -5.31
CA TYR A 473 -11.35 4.15 -5.02
C TYR A 473 -11.27 5.37 -5.96
N LEU A 474 -11.46 5.17 -7.27
CA LEU A 474 -11.40 6.26 -8.24
C LEU A 474 -12.52 7.29 -8.04
N ILE A 475 -13.73 6.82 -7.73
CA ILE A 475 -14.86 7.71 -7.40
C ILE A 475 -14.55 8.51 -6.13
N ASP A 476 -13.99 7.87 -5.09
CA ASP A 476 -13.66 8.56 -3.85
C ASP A 476 -12.54 9.60 -4.06
N GLU A 477 -11.50 9.31 -4.85
CA GLU A 477 -10.47 10.30 -5.20
C GLU A 477 -11.02 11.44 -6.09
N LEU A 478 -11.93 11.14 -7.02
CA LEU A 478 -12.59 12.14 -7.86
C LEU A 478 -13.46 13.09 -7.04
N LEU A 479 -14.22 12.55 -6.06
CA LEU A 479 -15.07 13.34 -5.16
C LEU A 479 -14.30 13.98 -3.99
N SER A 480 -13.03 13.59 -3.80
CA SER A 480 -12.17 14.08 -2.73
C SER A 480 -12.15 15.61 -2.59
N PRO A 481 -11.97 16.42 -3.66
CA PRO A 481 -11.91 17.88 -3.53
C PRO A 481 -13.25 18.50 -3.10
N LEU A 482 -14.37 17.84 -3.39
CA LEU A 482 -15.70 18.30 -3.03
C LEU A 482 -16.03 17.96 -1.58
N VAL A 483 -15.71 16.74 -1.13
CA VAL A 483 -16.09 16.21 0.19
C VAL A 483 -15.13 16.64 1.30
N THR A 484 -13.83 16.74 1.01
CA THR A 484 -12.77 17.09 1.98
C THR A 484 -13.07 18.37 2.80
N PRO A 485 -13.43 19.52 2.21
CA PRO A 485 -13.70 20.74 3.00
C PRO A 485 -14.83 20.54 4.03
N PHE A 486 -15.84 19.73 3.70
CA PHE A 486 -16.94 19.43 4.63
C PHE A 486 -16.51 18.51 5.76
N ILE A 487 -15.69 17.49 5.50
CA ILE A 487 -15.12 16.63 6.56
C ILE A 487 -14.26 17.46 7.52
N LEU A 488 -13.42 18.36 6.98
CA LEU A 488 -12.59 19.25 7.80
C LEU A 488 -13.45 20.15 8.69
N TYR A 489 -14.44 20.83 8.12
CA TYR A 489 -15.24 21.82 8.84
C TYR A 489 -16.22 21.20 9.83
N PHE A 490 -16.97 20.16 9.43
CA PHE A 490 -18.05 19.60 10.25
C PHE A 490 -17.59 18.47 11.17
N SER A 491 -16.64 17.64 10.76
CA SER A 491 -16.22 16.47 11.54
C SER A 491 -14.93 16.74 12.33
N LEU A 492 -13.85 17.12 11.64
CA LEU A 492 -12.53 17.28 12.28
C LEU A 492 -12.49 18.44 13.29
N ARG A 493 -13.16 19.56 12.99
CA ARG A 493 -13.24 20.73 13.89
C ARG A 493 -13.83 20.37 15.26
N ASN A 494 -14.78 19.43 15.31
CA ASN A 494 -15.38 18.99 16.57
C ASN A 494 -14.42 18.12 17.39
N LYS A 495 -13.62 17.27 16.72
CA LYS A 495 -12.57 16.43 17.33
C LYS A 495 -11.26 17.17 17.68
N SER A 496 -11.24 18.51 17.61
CA SER A 496 -10.02 19.29 17.93
C SER A 496 -9.53 19.10 19.36
N GLN A 497 -10.44 18.89 20.32
CA GLN A 497 -10.06 18.60 21.70
C GLN A 497 -9.30 17.27 21.81
N ASP A 498 -9.83 16.23 21.17
CA ASP A 498 -9.24 14.89 21.19
C ASP A 498 -7.85 14.88 20.56
N ILE A 499 -7.65 15.67 19.49
CA ILE A 499 -6.33 15.83 18.85
C ILE A 499 -5.32 16.47 19.81
N ILE A 500 -5.68 17.56 20.50
CA ILE A 500 -4.78 18.25 21.44
C ILE A 500 -4.48 17.36 22.65
N ASP A 501 -5.49 16.66 23.17
CA ASP A 501 -5.30 15.72 24.28
C ASP A 501 -4.43 14.54 23.87
N PHE A 502 -4.61 14.03 22.65
CA PHE A 502 -3.79 12.98 22.08
C PHE A 502 -2.31 13.41 21.96
N LEU A 503 -2.04 14.58 21.36
CA LEU A 503 -0.68 15.09 21.22
C LEU A 503 0.00 15.33 22.57
N ARG A 504 -0.74 15.76 23.59
CA ARG A 504 -0.18 15.96 24.93
C ARG A 504 0.14 14.64 25.63
N ASN A 505 -0.80 13.69 25.59
CA ASN A 505 -0.71 12.47 26.39
C ASN A 505 0.16 11.39 25.74
N PHE A 506 0.25 11.37 24.41
CA PHE A 506 0.93 10.31 23.63
C PHE A 506 2.18 10.80 22.89
N THR A 507 2.81 11.87 23.37
CA THR A 507 4.13 12.34 22.91
C THR A 507 5.16 12.14 24.01
N ILE A 508 6.27 11.46 23.67
CA ILE A 508 7.40 11.25 24.58
C ILE A 508 8.67 11.83 23.97
N ASP A 509 9.53 12.42 24.80
CA ASP A 509 10.85 12.89 24.36
C ASP A 509 11.87 11.75 24.50
N VAL A 510 12.39 11.27 23.37
CA VAL A 510 13.43 10.23 23.33
C VAL A 510 14.79 10.87 23.18
N SER A 511 15.69 10.55 24.10
CA SER A 511 17.03 11.12 24.17
C SER A 511 17.79 10.95 22.84
N GLY A 512 18.15 12.07 22.22
CA GLY A 512 18.89 12.08 20.97
C GLY A 512 18.04 11.97 19.71
N VAL A 513 16.73 11.70 19.80
CA VAL A 513 15.79 11.65 18.66
C VAL A 513 14.79 12.80 18.70
N GLY A 514 14.28 13.18 19.87
CA GLY A 514 13.24 14.21 20.05
C GLY A 514 11.86 13.64 20.34
N ASP A 515 10.80 14.40 20.04
CA ASP A 515 9.43 14.08 20.42
C ASP A 515 8.80 13.03 19.47
N VAL A 516 8.61 11.80 19.96
CA VAL A 516 8.04 10.67 19.20
C VAL A 516 6.69 10.21 19.76
N CYS A 517 5.92 9.52 18.93
CA CYS A 517 4.65 8.92 19.36
C CYS A 517 4.91 7.82 20.39
N SER A 518 4.24 7.89 21.55
CA SER A 518 4.44 6.96 22.67
C SER A 518 4.17 5.49 22.29
N PHE A 519 3.18 5.25 21.42
CA PHE A 519 2.89 3.89 20.91
C PHE A 519 4.03 3.30 20.08
N ALA A 520 4.85 4.15 19.42
CA ALA A 520 5.99 3.72 18.62
C ALA A 520 7.21 3.34 19.46
N GLU A 521 7.21 3.58 20.77
CA GLU A 521 8.19 2.97 21.69
C GLU A 521 7.94 1.46 21.82
N MET A 522 6.75 0.99 21.47
CA MET A 522 6.32 -0.40 21.63
C MET A 522 6.37 -0.87 23.11
N ASN A 523 6.09 0.06 24.04
CA ASN A 523 6.16 -0.18 25.47
C ASN A 523 4.93 -0.94 26.00
N LEU A 524 5.10 -2.23 26.29
CA LEU A 524 4.05 -3.15 26.73
C LEU A 524 3.39 -2.74 28.05
N ARG A 525 4.14 -2.12 28.98
CA ARG A 525 3.58 -1.72 30.28
C ARG A 525 2.59 -0.56 30.18
N LYS A 526 2.85 0.38 29.26
CA LYS A 526 2.06 1.60 29.06
C LYS A 526 0.93 1.43 28.04
N HIS A 527 1.20 0.71 26.94
CA HIS A 527 0.28 0.63 25.80
C HIS A 527 -0.15 -0.79 25.46
N GLY A 528 0.35 -1.79 26.18
CA GLY A 528 -0.03 -3.18 25.96
C GLY A 528 -1.49 -3.44 26.35
N HIS A 529 -2.08 -4.39 25.64
CA HIS A 529 -3.46 -4.81 25.81
C HIS A 529 -3.52 -6.05 26.71
N SER A 530 -4.34 -6.01 27.76
CA SER A 530 -4.40 -7.09 28.76
C SER A 530 -4.84 -8.43 28.17
N GLU A 531 -5.68 -8.43 27.14
CA GLU A 531 -6.11 -9.67 26.46
C GLU A 531 -4.96 -10.39 25.71
N TRP A 532 -3.91 -9.66 25.33
CA TRP A 532 -2.78 -10.17 24.54
C TRP A 532 -1.59 -10.59 25.41
N GLN A 533 -1.72 -10.46 26.73
CA GLN A 533 -0.65 -10.74 27.69
C GLN A 533 -1.13 -11.76 28.72
N GLN A 534 -0.38 -12.84 28.91
CA GLN A 534 -0.67 -13.87 29.92
C GLN A 534 -0.70 -13.33 31.35
N ASN A 535 0.23 -12.41 31.66
CA ASN A 535 0.37 -11.81 32.98
C ASN A 535 -0.18 -10.38 32.99
N SER A 536 -1.45 -10.25 33.38
CA SER A 536 -2.16 -8.97 33.55
C SER A 536 -1.51 -8.00 34.53
N GLN A 537 -0.52 -8.44 35.32
CA GLN A 537 0.24 -7.61 36.27
C GLN A 537 1.23 -6.64 35.60
N LEU A 538 1.65 -6.89 34.35
CA LEU A 538 2.53 -6.00 33.58
C LEU A 538 1.78 -4.80 32.98
N ALA A 539 0.50 -4.97 32.65
CA ALA A 539 -0.33 -3.92 32.09
C ALA A 539 -0.93 -3.02 33.21
N ARG A 540 -0.27 -1.88 33.49
CA ARG A 540 -0.83 -0.81 34.35
C ARG A 540 -1.64 0.22 33.55
N SER A 541 -1.86 -0.04 32.28
CA SER A 541 -2.46 0.88 31.32
C SER A 541 -3.95 1.05 31.58
N THR A 542 -4.42 2.30 31.58
CA THR A 542 -5.86 2.60 31.55
C THR A 542 -6.43 2.28 30.16
N ASP A 543 -7.75 2.03 30.05
CA ASP A 543 -8.38 1.72 28.75
C ASP A 543 -8.10 2.80 27.68
N TYR A 544 -7.97 4.06 28.09
CA TYR A 544 -7.60 5.16 27.21
C TYR A 544 -6.17 5.02 26.66
N GLU A 545 -5.23 4.52 27.45
CA GLU A 545 -3.80 4.44 27.11
C GLU A 545 -3.41 3.20 26.31
N ARG A 546 -4.22 2.12 26.35
CA ARG A 546 -3.95 0.86 25.65
C ARG A 546 -3.94 1.01 24.13
N SER A 547 -3.24 0.17 23.38
CA SER A 547 -3.40 0.10 21.93
C SER A 547 -4.57 -0.83 21.55
N GLU A 548 -5.35 -0.48 20.52
CA GLU A 548 -6.42 -1.36 20.04
C GLU A 548 -5.86 -2.50 19.18
N LEU A 549 -6.49 -3.67 19.24
CA LEU A 549 -6.18 -4.88 18.45
C LEU A 549 -4.76 -5.45 18.65
N GLY A 550 -4.19 -5.32 19.85
CA GLY A 550 -2.86 -5.87 20.17
C GLY A 550 -1.73 -5.26 19.31
N LYS A 551 -1.94 -4.03 18.83
CA LYS A 551 -1.02 -3.40 17.86
C LYS A 551 0.37 -3.19 18.43
N THR A 552 0.50 -2.90 19.73
CA THR A 552 1.81 -2.78 20.38
C THR A 552 2.57 -4.12 20.36
N GLU A 553 1.93 -5.21 20.77
CA GLU A 553 2.49 -6.56 20.85
C GLU A 553 2.92 -7.08 19.48
N ILE A 554 2.04 -7.00 18.48
CA ILE A 554 2.31 -7.49 17.12
C ILE A 554 3.39 -6.62 16.45
N SER A 555 3.38 -5.29 16.68
CA SER A 555 4.43 -4.41 16.14
C SER A 555 5.79 -4.73 16.73
N LEU A 556 5.87 -4.98 18.03
CA LEU A 556 7.10 -5.39 18.71
C LEU A 556 7.63 -6.71 18.13
N LEU A 557 6.76 -7.71 17.96
CA LEU A 557 7.13 -8.99 17.38
C LEU A 557 7.66 -8.83 15.94
N ASN A 558 6.94 -8.10 15.10
CA ASN A 558 7.35 -7.88 13.71
C ASN A 558 8.66 -7.07 13.61
N PHE A 559 8.88 -6.09 14.50
CA PHE A 559 10.09 -5.28 14.48
C PHE A 559 11.34 -6.07 14.91
N THR A 560 11.23 -6.90 15.94
CA THR A 560 12.32 -7.77 16.43
C THR A 560 12.70 -8.85 15.41
N GLN A 561 11.73 -9.41 14.70
CA GLN A 561 12.00 -10.37 13.62
C GLN A 561 12.78 -9.76 12.46
N LYS A 562 12.47 -8.51 12.10
CA LYS A 562 13.15 -7.81 11.00
C LYS A 562 14.52 -7.28 11.38
N ASN A 563 14.70 -6.94 12.65
CA ASN A 563 15.92 -6.35 13.20
C ASN A 563 16.42 -7.21 14.37
N PRO A 564 17.05 -8.38 14.12
CA PRO A 564 17.46 -9.31 15.17
C PRO A 564 18.58 -8.79 16.07
N ASN A 565 19.36 -7.81 15.60
CA ASN A 565 20.44 -7.19 16.37
C ASN A 565 19.96 -6.10 17.33
N TRP A 566 18.65 -5.77 17.32
CA TRP A 566 18.08 -4.73 18.18
C TRP A 566 17.69 -5.29 19.55
N GLU A 567 18.13 -4.62 20.61
CA GLU A 567 17.77 -4.95 22.00
C GLU A 567 16.45 -4.27 22.38
N ALA A 568 15.41 -5.07 22.64
CA ALA A 568 14.05 -4.58 22.87
C ALA A 568 13.79 -4.10 24.32
N GLY A 569 14.74 -4.36 25.23
CA GLY A 569 14.66 -4.03 26.66
C GLY A 569 14.01 -5.14 27.50
N GLU A 570 14.25 -5.13 28.82
CA GLU A 570 13.93 -6.23 29.74
C GLU A 570 12.45 -6.70 29.67
N ASP A 571 11.51 -5.76 29.58
CA ASP A 571 10.07 -6.05 29.54
C ASP A 571 9.65 -6.74 28.23
N ALA A 572 10.18 -6.26 27.11
CA ALA A 572 9.91 -6.83 25.79
C ALA A 572 10.53 -8.22 25.68
N ASP A 573 11.76 -8.40 26.14
CA ASP A 573 12.47 -9.67 26.11
C ASP A 573 11.77 -10.73 26.98
N THR A 574 11.26 -10.32 28.15
CA THR A 574 10.44 -11.19 29.02
C THR A 574 9.17 -11.65 28.31
N PHE A 575 8.44 -10.73 27.68
CA PHE A 575 7.23 -11.05 26.91
C PHE A 575 7.52 -11.99 25.74
N LEU A 576 8.57 -11.71 24.96
CA LEU A 576 8.96 -12.54 23.82
C LEU A 576 9.39 -13.94 24.25
N THR A 577 10.02 -14.08 25.42
CA THR A 577 10.42 -15.38 25.98
C THR A 577 9.19 -16.19 26.42
N GLN A 578 8.27 -15.56 27.17
CA GLN A 578 6.98 -16.18 27.55
C GLN A 578 6.16 -16.60 26.33
N LEU A 579 6.16 -15.77 25.28
CA LEU A 579 5.49 -16.09 24.02
C LEU A 579 6.10 -17.32 23.35
N LYS A 580 7.44 -17.45 23.32
CA LYS A 580 8.12 -18.64 22.76
C LYS A 580 7.73 -19.90 23.50
N GLU A 581 7.82 -19.86 24.83
CA GLU A 581 7.43 -20.98 25.70
C GLU A 581 5.97 -21.40 25.43
N SER A 582 5.06 -20.44 25.34
CA SER A 582 3.64 -20.70 25.06
C SER A 582 3.38 -21.32 23.69
N VAL A 583 4.12 -20.88 22.68
CA VAL A 583 4.04 -21.45 21.33
C VAL A 583 4.56 -22.89 21.33
N GLU A 584 5.66 -23.17 22.02
CA GLU A 584 6.23 -24.52 22.17
C GLU A 584 5.27 -25.46 22.93
N GLU A 585 4.60 -24.97 23.97
CA GLU A 585 3.55 -25.70 24.70
C GLU A 585 2.35 -26.03 23.81
N LEU A 586 1.89 -25.09 22.97
CA LEU A 586 0.80 -25.35 22.03
C LEU A 586 1.20 -26.36 20.96
N HIS A 587 2.41 -26.24 20.41
CA HIS A 587 2.93 -27.16 19.41
C HIS A 587 3.04 -28.59 19.97
N SER A 588 3.60 -28.74 21.17
CA SER A 588 3.70 -30.05 21.85
C SER A 588 2.32 -30.64 22.14
N SER A 589 1.35 -29.81 22.57
CA SER A 589 -0.04 -30.25 22.78
C SER A 589 -0.73 -30.71 21.49
N GLN A 590 -0.54 -30.00 20.38
CA GLN A 590 -1.08 -30.38 19.07
C GLN A 590 -0.46 -31.69 18.56
N GLN A 591 0.85 -31.87 18.75
CA GLN A 591 1.54 -33.11 18.38
C GLN A 591 1.03 -34.31 19.20
N GLN A 592 0.77 -34.14 20.50
CA GLN A 592 0.18 -35.19 21.33
C GLN A 592 -1.23 -35.56 20.90
N GLN A 593 -2.08 -34.58 20.54
CA GLN A 593 -3.43 -34.83 20.03
C GLN A 593 -3.40 -35.56 18.68
N GLN A 594 -2.50 -35.19 17.77
CA GLN A 594 -2.32 -35.90 16.51
C GLN A 594 -1.85 -37.34 16.73
N GLN A 595 -0.88 -37.57 17.62
CA GLN A 595 -0.43 -38.92 17.95
C GLN A 595 -1.57 -39.76 18.57
N GLN A 596 -2.38 -39.20 19.47
CA GLN A 596 -3.55 -39.89 20.03
C GLN A 596 -4.60 -40.24 18.96
N SER A 597 -4.86 -39.33 18.01
CA SER A 597 -5.81 -39.60 16.91
C SER A 597 -5.30 -40.69 15.95
N LEU A 598 -4.00 -40.77 15.71
CA LEU A 598 -3.35 -41.80 14.91
C LEU A 598 -3.34 -43.16 15.64
N THR A 599 -3.17 -43.18 16.96
CA THR A 599 -3.26 -44.43 17.75
C THR A 599 -4.68 -44.96 17.80
N LEU A 600 -5.70 -44.10 17.95
CA LEU A 600 -7.10 -44.52 17.88
C LEU A 600 -7.47 -45.08 16.49
N SER A 601 -7.00 -44.44 15.42
CA SER A 601 -7.25 -44.90 14.04
C SER A 601 -6.59 -46.25 13.72
N ARG A 602 -5.53 -46.61 14.46
CA ARG A 602 -4.81 -47.88 14.30
C ARG A 602 -5.47 -49.05 15.04
N GLU A 603 -6.28 -48.78 16.06
CA GLU A 603 -7.04 -49.81 16.80
C GLU A 603 -8.33 -50.24 16.08
N ASP A 604 -8.88 -49.41 15.17
CA ASP A 604 -10.11 -49.71 14.39
C ASP A 604 -9.85 -50.41 13.03
N SER A 605 -8.61 -50.85 12.75
CA SER A 605 -8.29 -51.60 11.54
C SER A 605 -8.41 -53.12 11.78
N PRO A 606 -9.29 -53.88 11.09
CA PRO A 606 -9.35 -55.33 11.25
C PRO A 606 -8.06 -55.99 10.72
N PRO A 607 -7.62 -57.13 11.28
CA PRO A 607 -6.40 -57.79 10.85
C PRO A 607 -6.51 -58.26 9.39
N PRO A 608 -5.41 -58.28 8.60
CA PRO A 608 -5.47 -58.72 7.22
C PRO A 608 -5.81 -60.21 7.17
N LEU A 609 -6.96 -60.53 6.58
CA LEU A 609 -7.34 -61.91 6.26
C LEU A 609 -6.35 -62.48 5.25
N SER A 610 -5.67 -63.55 5.65
CA SER A 610 -4.86 -64.40 4.79
C SER A 610 -5.75 -65.06 3.72
N LEU A 611 -5.58 -64.67 2.46
CA LEU A 611 -6.11 -65.40 1.31
C LEU A 611 -4.96 -65.74 0.37
N SER A 612 -4.69 -67.04 0.30
CA SER A 612 -3.71 -67.68 -0.56
C SER A 612 -4.10 -67.65 -2.03
N SER A 613 -3.08 -67.40 -2.86
CA SER A 613 -2.88 -67.92 -4.22
C SER A 613 -3.96 -67.68 -5.28
N HIS A 614 -3.76 -66.65 -6.12
CA HIS A 614 -3.74 -66.84 -7.57
C HIS A 614 -2.73 -65.86 -8.20
N GLN A 615 -1.79 -66.43 -8.96
CA GLN A 615 -0.80 -65.74 -9.78
C GLN A 615 -1.48 -64.85 -10.84
N PHE A 616 -1.09 -63.59 -10.93
CA PHE A 616 -0.68 -62.93 -12.17
C PHE A 616 0.20 -61.72 -11.80
N GLY A 617 1.40 -61.69 -12.38
CA GLY A 617 2.50 -60.86 -11.89
C GLY A 617 2.46 -59.41 -12.31
N VAL A 618 2.96 -58.54 -11.44
CA VAL A 618 3.69 -57.32 -11.83
C VAL A 618 4.84 -57.13 -10.84
N SER A 619 5.97 -56.76 -11.43
CA SER A 619 7.32 -56.76 -10.88
C SER A 619 7.54 -55.82 -9.70
N ARG A 620 8.32 -56.35 -8.76
CA ARG A 620 9.18 -55.71 -7.75
C ARG A 620 9.70 -54.31 -8.16
N LEU A 621 9.24 -53.28 -7.46
CA LEU A 621 9.97 -52.02 -7.23
C LEU A 621 9.91 -51.73 -5.73
N GLN A 622 10.86 -52.31 -5.00
CA GLN A 622 11.13 -51.99 -3.61
C GLN A 622 12.40 -51.15 -3.62
N GLY A 623 12.25 -49.85 -3.42
CA GLY A 623 13.36 -48.90 -3.36
C GLY A 623 12.88 -47.46 -3.26
N SER A 624 13.26 -46.81 -2.14
CA SER A 624 13.26 -45.35 -1.96
C SER A 624 11.93 -44.66 -1.63
N MET A 625 11.30 -45.03 -0.52
CA MET A 625 10.45 -44.11 0.24
C MET A 625 10.79 -44.31 1.70
N ASP A 626 11.69 -43.51 2.26
CA ASP A 626 11.84 -43.33 3.72
C ASP A 626 12.77 -42.15 4.11
N THR A 627 13.44 -41.49 3.16
CA THR A 627 14.32 -40.34 3.45
C THR A 627 13.67 -38.97 3.20
N SER A 628 12.57 -38.88 2.45
CA SER A 628 11.91 -37.59 2.15
C SER A 628 10.95 -37.12 3.25
N ILE A 629 10.39 -38.04 4.04
CA ILE A 629 9.45 -37.72 5.14
C ILE A 629 10.21 -37.18 6.36
N TRP A 630 11.40 -37.71 6.66
CA TRP A 630 12.25 -37.19 7.74
C TRP A 630 12.88 -35.83 7.40
N ALA A 631 13.25 -35.59 6.14
CA ALA A 631 13.81 -34.29 5.70
C ALA A 631 12.79 -33.14 5.74
N SER A 632 11.52 -33.44 5.45
CA SER A 632 10.40 -32.48 5.60
C SER A 632 9.99 -32.30 7.07
N PHE A 633 10.20 -33.30 7.94
CA PHE A 633 10.04 -33.15 9.39
C PHE A 633 11.15 -32.30 10.03
N THR A 634 12.38 -32.39 9.53
CA THR A 634 13.50 -31.57 10.06
C THR A 634 13.44 -30.11 9.63
N SER A 635 12.98 -29.78 8.40
CA SER A 635 12.80 -28.38 8.02
C SER A 635 11.53 -27.75 8.63
N ALA A 636 10.49 -28.55 8.89
CA ALA A 636 9.30 -28.09 9.59
C ALA A 636 9.56 -27.80 11.07
N ASN A 637 10.51 -28.48 11.73
CA ASN A 637 10.87 -28.21 13.13
C ASN A 637 11.61 -26.87 13.32
N ASP A 638 12.41 -26.43 12.34
CA ASP A 638 13.08 -25.12 12.39
C ASP A 638 12.09 -23.96 12.10
N GLU A 639 11.09 -24.15 11.24
CA GLU A 639 10.00 -23.17 11.04
C GLU A 639 8.93 -23.21 12.16
N ALA A 640 8.72 -24.36 12.81
CA ALA A 640 7.78 -24.55 13.91
C ALA A 640 8.18 -23.78 15.19
N SER A 641 9.47 -23.51 15.41
CA SER A 641 9.95 -22.71 16.54
C SER A 641 9.96 -21.20 16.27
N SER A 642 9.77 -20.77 15.01
CA SER A 642 9.71 -19.35 14.67
C SER A 642 8.43 -18.71 15.24
N LEU A 643 8.58 -17.66 16.05
CA LEU A 643 7.43 -16.85 16.46
C LEU A 643 6.81 -16.24 15.20
N THR A 644 5.48 -16.30 15.05
CA THR A 644 4.78 -15.57 13.98
C THR A 644 3.59 -14.82 14.56
N PRO A 645 3.15 -13.72 13.93
CA PRO A 645 1.92 -13.04 14.33
C PRO A 645 0.70 -13.96 14.34
N LEU A 646 0.61 -14.93 13.43
CA LEU A 646 -0.43 -15.95 13.43
C LEU A 646 -0.38 -16.81 14.71
N LYS A 647 0.80 -17.29 15.10
CA LYS A 647 0.97 -18.05 16.35
C LYS A 647 0.61 -17.23 17.58
N LEU A 648 0.96 -15.94 17.61
CA LEU A 648 0.50 -15.03 18.66
C LEU A 648 -1.04 -14.96 18.73
N HIS A 649 -1.73 -14.92 17.58
CA HIS A 649 -3.19 -14.99 17.56
C HIS A 649 -3.72 -16.34 18.06
N GLN A 650 -3.09 -17.45 17.70
CA GLN A 650 -3.49 -18.78 18.20
C GLN A 650 -3.33 -18.89 19.72
N VAL A 651 -2.19 -18.42 20.24
CA VAL A 651 -1.91 -18.33 21.69
C VAL A 651 -2.97 -17.50 22.40
N HIS A 652 -3.28 -16.32 21.86
CA HIS A 652 -4.33 -15.45 22.37
C HIS A 652 -5.72 -16.09 22.33
N ASP A 653 -6.07 -16.75 21.23
CA ASP A 653 -7.39 -17.38 21.07
C ASP A 653 -7.57 -18.54 22.07
N VAL A 654 -6.51 -19.31 22.35
CA VAL A 654 -6.51 -20.33 23.41
C VAL A 654 -6.69 -19.70 24.80
N MET A 655 -6.01 -18.59 25.10
CA MET A 655 -6.20 -17.87 26.38
C MET A 655 -7.61 -17.32 26.57
N LYS A 656 -8.22 -16.79 25.50
CA LYS A 656 -9.63 -16.36 25.55
C LYS A 656 -10.55 -17.52 25.91
N THR A 657 -10.33 -18.70 25.35
CA THR A 657 -11.16 -19.88 25.68
C THR A 657 -10.96 -20.41 27.11
N SER A 658 -9.73 -20.35 27.65
CA SER A 658 -9.45 -20.82 29.02
C SER A 658 -10.01 -19.87 30.08
N HIS A 659 -9.95 -18.55 29.87
CA HIS A 659 -10.58 -17.58 30.77
C HIS A 659 -12.12 -17.60 30.68
N GLY A 660 -12.69 -17.91 29.51
CA GLY A 660 -14.15 -18.05 29.33
C GLY A 660 -14.77 -19.25 30.08
N GLN A 661 -13.99 -20.31 30.34
CA GLN A 661 -14.45 -21.49 31.09
C GLN A 661 -14.48 -21.28 32.62
N GLY A 662 -13.95 -20.17 33.13
CA GLY A 662 -13.96 -19.85 34.56
C GLY A 662 -15.29 -19.35 35.13
N SER A 663 -16.35 -19.22 34.33
CA SER A 663 -17.63 -18.63 34.75
C SER A 663 -18.89 -19.42 34.38
N SER A 664 -18.78 -20.74 34.13
CA SER A 664 -19.96 -21.60 34.01
C SER A 664 -19.69 -23.06 34.37
N SER A 665 -19.52 -23.33 35.67
CA SER A 665 -19.65 -24.68 36.23
C SER A 665 -21.01 -24.85 36.91
N SER A 666 -22.04 -25.16 36.11
CA SER A 666 -23.14 -25.99 36.61
C SER A 666 -23.47 -27.04 35.56
N ALA A 667 -23.01 -28.26 35.84
CA ALA A 667 -23.32 -29.44 35.05
C ALA A 667 -24.83 -29.71 35.09
N ALA A 668 -25.45 -29.82 33.91
CA ALA A 668 -26.76 -30.44 33.75
C ALA A 668 -26.57 -31.84 33.13
N PRO A 669 -27.28 -32.87 33.62
CA PRO A 669 -27.11 -34.24 33.14
C PRO A 669 -27.77 -34.45 31.76
N PRO A 670 -27.35 -35.46 30.98
CA PRO A 670 -27.91 -35.71 29.66
C PRO A 670 -29.34 -36.29 29.76
N PRO A 671 -30.27 -35.92 28.86
CA PRO A 671 -31.59 -36.54 28.82
C PRO A 671 -31.53 -37.94 28.17
N PRO A 672 -32.49 -38.83 28.51
CA PRO A 672 -32.51 -40.22 28.04
C PRO A 672 -32.98 -40.35 26.57
N PRO A 673 -32.73 -41.49 25.91
CA PRO A 673 -33.02 -41.67 24.49
C PRO A 673 -34.52 -41.89 24.26
N ILE A 674 -35.12 -41.13 23.35
CA ILE A 674 -36.50 -41.36 22.88
C ILE A 674 -36.44 -41.83 21.42
N GLY A 675 -37.09 -42.96 21.19
CA GLY A 675 -37.01 -43.76 19.98
C GLY A 675 -37.72 -43.19 18.75
N SER A 676 -37.18 -43.62 17.61
CA SER A 676 -37.83 -43.98 16.34
C SER A 676 -39.29 -43.57 16.10
N ILE A 677 -39.51 -42.62 15.19
CA ILE A 677 -40.58 -42.72 14.17
C ILE A 677 -40.03 -42.15 12.84
N VAL A 678 -39.99 -43.02 11.83
CA VAL A 678 -39.62 -42.77 10.43
C VAL A 678 -40.83 -42.22 9.66
N PRO A 679 -40.65 -41.26 8.74
CA PRO A 679 -41.47 -41.20 7.54
C PRO A 679 -40.65 -41.51 6.28
N SER A 680 -41.15 -42.50 5.56
CA SER A 680 -40.73 -43.00 4.27
C SER A 680 -40.72 -41.93 3.16
N TYR A 681 -39.60 -41.75 2.47
CA TYR A 681 -39.51 -41.07 1.18
C TYR A 681 -39.22 -42.09 0.07
N HIS A 682 -40.10 -42.15 -0.92
CA HIS A 682 -39.92 -42.90 -2.16
C HIS A 682 -38.86 -42.22 -3.05
N PRO A 683 -38.01 -42.98 -3.76
CA PRO A 683 -37.07 -42.43 -4.74
C PRO A 683 -37.76 -42.16 -6.10
N PRO A 684 -37.37 -41.11 -6.85
CA PRO A 684 -37.80 -40.91 -8.23
C PRO A 684 -37.04 -41.82 -9.21
N PRO A 685 -37.60 -42.10 -10.41
CA PRO A 685 -37.05 -43.06 -11.38
C PRO A 685 -35.82 -42.51 -12.14
N PRO A 686 -34.97 -43.39 -12.70
CA PRO A 686 -33.73 -43.00 -13.36
C PRO A 686 -33.97 -42.45 -14.77
N GLN A 687 -33.30 -41.35 -15.11
CA GLN A 687 -33.17 -40.86 -16.50
C GLN A 687 -31.80 -41.23 -17.10
N PRO A 688 -31.70 -41.33 -18.44
CA PRO A 688 -30.69 -42.13 -19.12
C PRO A 688 -29.28 -41.52 -19.09
N GLN A 689 -28.28 -42.41 -19.09
CA GLN A 689 -26.86 -42.11 -19.23
C GLN A 689 -26.58 -41.42 -20.58
N GLU A 690 -26.06 -40.20 -20.53
CA GLU A 690 -25.41 -39.55 -21.67
C GLU A 690 -23.89 -39.68 -21.52
N VAL A 691 -23.26 -40.12 -22.60
CA VAL A 691 -21.87 -40.58 -22.69
C VAL A 691 -20.90 -39.41 -22.51
N ALA A 692 -20.13 -39.41 -21.43
CA ALA A 692 -19.01 -38.50 -21.24
C ALA A 692 -17.82 -38.93 -22.12
N LEU A 693 -17.56 -38.17 -23.17
CA LEU A 693 -16.30 -38.19 -23.92
C LEU A 693 -15.21 -37.55 -23.06
N THR A 694 -14.33 -38.37 -22.51
CA THR A 694 -13.07 -37.95 -21.91
C THR A 694 -12.14 -37.40 -22.99
N VAL A 695 -11.99 -36.07 -23.05
CA VAL A 695 -10.86 -35.43 -23.73
C VAL A 695 -9.81 -35.14 -22.66
N TYR A 696 -8.70 -35.89 -22.72
CA TYR A 696 -7.47 -35.55 -22.03
C TYR A 696 -6.90 -34.30 -22.69
N ASP A 697 -6.77 -33.20 -21.95
CA ASP A 697 -5.85 -32.13 -22.32
C ASP A 697 -4.78 -31.97 -21.24
N HIS A 698 -3.55 -32.09 -21.72
CA HIS A 698 -2.31 -32.07 -20.95
C HIS A 698 -2.10 -30.71 -20.27
N CYS A 699 -1.96 -30.72 -18.94
CA CYS A 699 -1.27 -29.67 -18.22
C CYS A 699 0.20 -29.65 -18.66
N LEU A 700 0.64 -28.55 -19.28
CA LEU A 700 2.06 -28.20 -19.36
C LEU A 700 2.39 -27.14 -18.29
N PRO A 701 3.50 -27.30 -17.57
CA PRO A 701 3.93 -26.38 -16.52
C PRO A 701 4.71 -25.22 -17.13
N SER A 702 4.45 -24.00 -16.66
CA SER A 702 5.28 -22.84 -16.96
C SER A 702 6.11 -22.46 -15.74
N ASP A 703 7.29 -23.06 -15.63
CA ASP A 703 8.44 -22.52 -14.93
C ASP A 703 9.48 -22.07 -15.97
N SER A 704 10.04 -20.87 -15.80
CA SER A 704 11.46 -20.61 -16.09
C SER A 704 11.86 -19.23 -15.58
N SER A 705 12.50 -19.23 -14.41
CA SER A 705 13.65 -18.37 -14.15
C SER A 705 14.79 -18.75 -15.09
N LEU A 706 15.45 -17.80 -15.74
CA LEU A 706 16.90 -17.92 -16.04
C LEU A 706 17.57 -16.57 -16.33
N SER A 707 18.67 -16.41 -15.60
CA SER A 707 19.72 -15.41 -15.67
C SER A 707 20.52 -15.47 -16.97
N SER A 708 20.99 -14.29 -17.39
CA SER A 708 22.29 -13.95 -17.99
C SER A 708 23.16 -15.07 -18.58
N ALA A 709 23.51 -14.94 -19.86
CA ALA A 709 24.74 -15.49 -20.42
C ALA A 709 25.29 -14.60 -21.56
N ASP A 710 26.58 -14.35 -21.46
CA ASP A 710 27.48 -13.65 -22.37
C ASP A 710 27.46 -14.17 -23.81
N ILE A 711 27.63 -13.27 -24.79
CA ILE A 711 28.27 -13.61 -26.06
C ILE A 711 29.31 -12.54 -26.41
N ARG A 712 30.56 -12.96 -26.29
CA ARG A 712 31.78 -12.34 -26.79
C ARG A 712 32.10 -13.04 -28.12
N LEU A 713 32.25 -12.32 -29.22
CA LEU A 713 32.93 -12.84 -30.42
C LEU A 713 33.84 -11.78 -31.02
N GLU A 714 35.06 -12.24 -31.30
CA GLU A 714 36.25 -11.50 -31.68
C GLU A 714 36.26 -11.03 -33.14
N SER A 715 37.11 -10.03 -33.35
CA SER A 715 37.62 -9.50 -34.60
C SER A 715 38.37 -10.54 -35.47
N THR A 716 38.24 -10.47 -36.81
CA THR A 716 39.41 -10.61 -37.70
C THR A 716 39.23 -9.88 -39.04
N ILE A 717 40.32 -9.21 -39.39
CA ILE A 717 40.74 -8.38 -40.53
C ILE A 717 40.62 -9.06 -41.93
N GLY A 718 40.38 -8.25 -42.98
CA GLY A 718 41.24 -8.30 -44.19
C GLY A 718 40.60 -8.26 -45.59
N HIS A 719 41.02 -7.23 -46.36
CA HIS A 719 41.24 -7.18 -47.82
C HIS A 719 40.17 -6.66 -48.80
N THR A 720 40.46 -5.45 -49.31
CA THR A 720 40.20 -4.91 -50.66
C THR A 720 41.14 -5.57 -51.71
N PRO A 721 40.84 -5.60 -53.03
CA PRO A 721 41.04 -4.42 -53.91
C PRO A 721 40.07 -4.23 -55.11
N SER A 722 39.97 -2.95 -55.52
CA SER A 722 39.67 -2.32 -56.84
C SER A 722 39.18 -3.14 -58.06
N SER A 723 38.17 -2.62 -58.79
CA SER A 723 38.37 -1.87 -60.07
C SER A 723 37.11 -1.78 -60.98
N THR A 724 36.83 -0.55 -61.45
CA THR A 724 36.31 -0.09 -62.78
C THR A 724 34.82 -0.08 -63.20
N ALA A 725 34.42 1.16 -63.57
CA ALA A 725 33.53 1.64 -64.66
C ALA A 725 32.00 1.48 -64.51
N GLY A 726 31.12 2.46 -64.78
CA GLY A 726 31.22 3.83 -65.27
C GLY A 726 29.84 4.32 -65.79
N GLY A 727 29.57 5.63 -65.77
CA GLY A 727 28.50 6.31 -66.54
C GLY A 727 27.29 6.81 -65.72
N LEU A 728 27.20 8.13 -65.41
CA LEU A 728 26.39 9.16 -66.11
C LEU A 728 24.88 9.06 -65.73
N THR A 729 24.13 10.06 -65.24
CA THR A 729 24.15 11.52 -65.38
C THR A 729 23.13 12.13 -64.39
N GLU A 730 23.49 13.22 -63.73
CA GLU A 730 22.62 14.32 -63.27
C GLU A 730 23.12 15.59 -64.04
N PRO A 731 22.66 16.86 -63.88
CA PRO A 731 21.70 17.47 -62.93
C PRO A 731 20.86 18.68 -63.50
N PHE A 732 20.22 19.43 -62.58
CA PHE A 732 19.92 20.89 -62.57
C PHE A 732 18.49 21.40 -62.89
N LEU A 733 17.76 21.78 -61.82
CA LEU A 733 17.24 23.13 -61.39
C LEU A 733 16.67 24.11 -62.46
N PRO A 734 15.80 25.13 -62.13
CA PRO A 734 15.76 25.91 -60.88
C PRO A 734 14.37 26.43 -60.40
N ARG A 735 14.42 27.20 -59.32
CA ARG A 735 13.39 28.01 -58.63
C ARG A 735 13.55 29.49 -59.05
N ASP A 736 12.46 30.26 -59.20
CA ASP A 736 12.23 31.60 -58.60
C ASP A 736 11.16 32.48 -59.32
N SER A 737 10.23 32.99 -58.49
CA SER A 737 9.50 34.30 -58.47
C SER A 737 8.93 35.01 -59.72
N GLU A 738 7.58 35.11 -59.76
CA GLU A 738 6.67 36.31 -59.86
C GLU A 738 6.83 37.41 -60.97
N PRO A 739 5.79 38.26 -61.28
CA PRO A 739 4.49 38.08 -61.97
C PRO A 739 4.33 39.15 -63.12
N PRO A 740 3.16 39.81 -63.37
CA PRO A 740 1.89 39.48 -64.07
C PRO A 740 1.87 40.10 -65.53
N PRO A 741 0.76 40.48 -66.24
CA PRO A 741 -0.70 40.38 -65.99
C PRO A 741 -1.59 39.95 -67.19
N GLN A 742 -2.91 39.83 -66.89
CA GLN A 742 -4.08 40.14 -67.74
C GLN A 742 -4.21 39.54 -69.15
N THR A 743 -5.16 38.64 -69.34
CA THR A 743 -6.47 38.92 -70.00
C THR A 743 -7.43 37.75 -69.82
#